data_AF-A0A9W2X3L5-F1
#
_entry.id   AF-A0A9W2X3L5-F1
#
_cell.length_a   1.000
_cell.length_b   1.000
_cell.length_c   1.000
_cell.angle_alpha   90.00
_cell.angle_beta   90.00
_cell.angle_gamma   90.00
#
_symmetry.space_group_name_H-M   'P 1'
#
loop_
_entity.id
_entity.type
_entity.pdbx_description
1 polymer ?
#
loop_
_entity_poly.entity_id
_entity_poly.type
_entity_poly.pdbx_seq_one_letter_code
_entity_poly.pdbx_strand_id
1 'polypeptide(L)'
;MPVQPSDPLEWNESMHSLRISVGGLPVLASMTKAADPRFRPRWKVILPSFVGAAVLWLLYAHRPPPGRPPVPNAHNWRLGQPPADRYNDTYPLSAPQRTPGGTRYRIAVIADLDTESRAQEENTWVSYLKKGYLTLSDSGDRVAVEWDQGREVLESHLAEKGRGMELSDLIVFNGKLYSVDDRTGVVYQIEGSKAVPWVILSDGDGTVGKGQGLPGKAMAPLRLLWMWLLVAGIQGVKDGDMRLADGDAANEGRVEIYYSGQWGTVCDNLWDLTDASVVCRALGFRNATEALGRATFGPGRGPVLLDKVQCTGTEPSLASCTFPGWMKSHCSHDKDAGVICTNETRGIHTFDLSSELPAALEQIFESQKGCDLFITVKTKEEDELGICAHKLILSTNPEAHGLWKEPRSRVTMEVDTECVPVVRDFIKYLYSRRIDVSLSSVRCLHKLASAYGAKRLQSYCGHLFAILLPEDPSFRTPLDLYAYALASRDPVLEEICVQFLAWNFGALTQAEAWPNVPTALLRDLLSRSELVTPSELAVLLALDEWSQERRISRGEVEGLLERVRFPMILPRDLFTLQFNLSLYWSHKALFQKKMLQALEFHTVPFELLAQYRGLNLTEDIYQPRLYTSPTWSASVMGSDYDRYRSFQTPQHPSFLFQASSVSWSFVYLPTIQSCWNYGFSCSSDDPPLLGLSKSSYSNPTIGYENKALMLCGGNFVADVTNFEGWKALIPGALGTNSSRRASFFPCPAGSFSSFQVAIRPFYLTNCTGVD
;
A
#
# COMPACT_ATOMS: atom_id res chain seq x y z
N MET A 1 -27.35 -65.84 -18.56
CA MET A 1 -27.78 -65.71 -19.97
C MET A 1 -28.98 -64.76 -20.02
N PRO A 2 -29.09 -63.98 -21.10
CA PRO A 2 -28.99 -62.51 -21.07
C PRO A 2 -30.17 -61.85 -21.83
N VAL A 3 -30.27 -60.52 -22.02
CA VAL A 3 -29.74 -59.75 -23.18
C VAL A 3 -30.10 -58.25 -23.00
N GLN A 4 -29.19 -57.36 -23.41
CA GLN A 4 -29.36 -55.89 -23.55
C GLN A 4 -30.44 -55.48 -24.57
N PRO A 5 -30.87 -54.21 -24.56
CA PRO A 5 -30.75 -53.38 -25.78
C PRO A 5 -30.17 -52.00 -25.42
N SER A 6 -29.01 -51.61 -25.97
CA SER A 6 -28.79 -50.96 -27.28
C SER A 6 -28.83 -49.43 -27.21
N ASP A 7 -27.65 -48.82 -27.39
CA ASP A 7 -27.38 -47.56 -28.08
C ASP A 7 -28.57 -46.70 -28.59
N PRO A 8 -28.46 -45.38 -28.48
CA PRO A 8 -28.70 -44.47 -29.58
C PRO A 8 -27.35 -43.98 -30.12
N LEU A 9 -26.69 -44.86 -30.88
CA LEU A 9 -25.78 -44.50 -31.94
C LEU A 9 -26.67 -44.07 -33.11
N GLU A 10 -26.62 -42.80 -33.47
CA GLU A 10 -26.68 -42.28 -34.83
C GLU A 10 -26.58 -40.75 -34.70
N TRP A 11 -25.63 -40.07 -35.34
CA TRP A 11 -25.51 -40.07 -36.78
C TRP A 11 -24.11 -40.41 -37.30
N ASN A 12 -24.07 -41.58 -37.92
CA ASN A 12 -23.66 -41.83 -39.30
C ASN A 12 -22.19 -41.55 -39.66
N GLU A 13 -21.42 -42.64 -39.74
CA GLU A 13 -20.30 -42.73 -40.65
C GLU A 13 -20.77 -42.38 -42.07
N SER A 14 -20.49 -41.16 -42.51
CA SER A 14 -20.19 -40.83 -43.91
C SER A 14 -19.89 -39.35 -44.08
N MET A 15 -18.73 -38.91 -43.60
CA MET A 15 -17.90 -37.95 -44.35
C MET A 15 -16.43 -38.21 -44.04
N HIS A 16 -15.85 -39.24 -44.66
CA HIS A 16 -14.40 -39.51 -44.65
C HIS A 16 -13.56 -38.44 -45.38
N SER A 17 -14.16 -37.32 -45.80
CA SER A 17 -13.43 -36.17 -46.28
C SER A 17 -14.35 -34.96 -46.31
N LEU A 18 -13.98 -33.86 -45.66
CA LEU A 18 -14.49 -32.55 -46.07
C LEU A 18 -13.61 -32.07 -47.23
N ARG A 19 -14.13 -32.07 -48.46
CA ARG A 19 -13.48 -31.42 -49.61
C ARG A 19 -14.02 -30.00 -49.73
N ILE A 20 -13.23 -29.03 -49.31
CA ILE A 20 -13.52 -27.61 -49.61
C ILE A 20 -12.67 -27.24 -50.83
N SER A 21 -13.32 -26.79 -51.91
CA SER A 21 -12.67 -26.16 -53.06
C SER A 21 -12.71 -24.65 -52.86
N VAL A 22 -11.56 -24.02 -52.61
CA VAL A 22 -11.49 -22.56 -52.42
C VAL A 22 -10.81 -21.95 -53.64
N GLY A 23 -11.55 -21.12 -54.37
CA GLY A 23 -11.01 -20.27 -55.42
C GLY A 23 -10.04 -19.25 -54.83
N GLY A 24 -8.74 -19.50 -55.03
CA GLY A 24 -7.63 -18.55 -54.99
C GLY A 24 -7.61 -17.52 -53.84
N LEU A 25 -6.98 -17.88 -52.72
CA LEU A 25 -6.19 -17.02 -51.80
C LEU A 25 -5.56 -17.92 -50.71
N PRO A 26 -4.33 -17.65 -50.23
CA PRO A 26 -3.63 -18.53 -49.30
C PRO A 26 -4.24 -18.43 -47.89
N VAL A 27 -4.59 -19.57 -47.31
CA VAL A 27 -5.25 -19.70 -46.01
C VAL A 27 -4.21 -19.82 -44.89
N LEU A 28 -4.13 -18.80 -44.04
CA LEU A 28 -3.76 -18.94 -42.63
C LEU A 28 -5.07 -19.19 -41.88
N ALA A 29 -5.34 -20.43 -41.46
CA ALA A 29 -6.53 -20.76 -40.68
C ALA A 29 -6.17 -20.90 -39.20
N SER A 30 -6.50 -19.88 -38.41
CA SER A 30 -7.01 -20.09 -37.05
C SER A 30 -8.49 -20.44 -37.22
N MET A 31 -8.88 -21.68 -36.89
CA MET A 31 -10.29 -22.05 -36.77
C MET A 31 -10.73 -21.82 -35.32
N THR A 32 -11.11 -20.59 -35.00
CA THR A 32 -11.97 -20.33 -33.83
C THR A 32 -13.43 -20.34 -34.30
N LYS A 33 -14.28 -21.02 -33.51
CA LYS A 33 -15.72 -21.27 -33.70
C LYS A 33 -16.12 -22.21 -34.85
N ALA A 34 -16.40 -23.46 -34.48
CA ALA A 34 -17.39 -24.30 -35.15
C ALA A 34 -18.61 -24.48 -34.22
N ALA A 35 -19.80 -24.24 -34.78
CA ALA A 35 -21.06 -24.02 -34.09
C ALA A 35 -21.72 -25.28 -33.51
N ASP A 36 -22.42 -25.10 -32.39
CA ASP A 36 -23.41 -26.02 -31.78
C ASP A 36 -24.56 -26.32 -32.78
N PRO A 37 -25.01 -27.59 -32.95
CA PRO A 37 -26.10 -27.94 -33.86
C PRO A 37 -27.54 -27.57 -33.40
N ARG A 38 -27.74 -26.84 -32.29
CA ARG A 38 -29.09 -26.65 -31.69
C ARG A 38 -29.93 -25.44 -32.11
N PHE A 39 -29.68 -24.78 -33.25
CA PHE A 39 -30.52 -23.65 -33.70
C PHE A 39 -31.44 -23.95 -34.89
N ARG A 40 -32.75 -24.09 -34.62
CA ARG A 40 -33.82 -23.96 -35.63
C ARG A 40 -34.13 -22.47 -35.89
N PRO A 41 -34.32 -22.01 -37.14
CA PRO A 41 -34.61 -20.61 -37.41
C PRO A 41 -36.10 -20.31 -37.20
N ARG A 42 -36.42 -19.38 -36.30
CA ARG A 42 -37.69 -18.64 -36.32
C ARG A 42 -37.44 -17.25 -36.90
N TRP A 43 -38.01 -17.01 -38.07
CA TRP A 43 -38.00 -15.72 -38.75
C TRP A 43 -38.76 -14.67 -37.95
N LYS A 44 -38.13 -13.52 -37.69
CA LYS A 44 -38.84 -12.26 -37.50
C LYS A 44 -38.09 -11.15 -38.22
N VAL A 45 -38.75 -10.63 -39.25
CA VAL A 45 -38.41 -9.43 -40.02
C VAL A 45 -38.61 -8.21 -39.13
N ILE A 46 -37.60 -7.33 -39.04
CA ILE A 46 -37.77 -5.95 -38.59
C ILE A 46 -36.97 -5.04 -39.54
N LEU A 47 -37.65 -4.01 -40.05
CA LEU A 47 -37.20 -3.01 -41.03
C LEU A 47 -36.04 -2.11 -40.54
N PRO A 48 -35.31 -1.43 -41.45
CA PRO A 48 -33.98 -0.88 -41.20
C PRO A 48 -34.01 0.54 -40.61
N SER A 49 -33.16 0.77 -39.60
CA SER A 49 -32.91 2.09 -39.02
C SER A 49 -31.62 2.70 -39.58
N PHE A 50 -31.78 3.65 -40.50
CA PHE A 50 -31.02 4.89 -40.82
C PHE A 50 -29.49 5.08 -40.60
N VAL A 51 -28.72 4.14 -40.04
CA VAL A 51 -27.27 4.35 -39.78
C VAL A 51 -26.37 3.84 -40.93
N GLY A 52 -26.92 3.05 -41.86
CA GLY A 52 -26.18 2.48 -43.00
C GLY A 52 -25.83 3.45 -44.14
N ALA A 53 -26.45 4.62 -44.22
CA ALA A 53 -26.25 5.55 -45.33
C ALA A 53 -24.99 6.44 -45.19
N ALA A 54 -24.50 6.67 -43.97
CA ALA A 54 -23.36 7.57 -43.73
C ALA A 54 -21.99 6.92 -44.02
N VAL A 55 -21.90 5.59 -43.90
CA VAL A 55 -20.64 4.84 -44.10
C VAL A 55 -20.33 4.65 -45.59
N LEU A 56 -21.36 4.58 -46.45
CA LEU A 56 -21.20 4.44 -47.90
C LEU A 56 -20.78 5.76 -48.59
N TRP A 57 -21.07 6.92 -48.00
CA TRP A 57 -20.63 8.22 -48.52
C TRP A 57 -19.16 8.52 -48.22
N LEU A 58 -18.65 8.07 -47.06
CA LEU A 58 -17.24 8.19 -46.67
C LEU A 58 -16.30 7.27 -47.46
N LEU A 59 -16.80 6.12 -47.96
CA LEU A 59 -16.04 5.21 -48.82
C LEU A 59 -16.00 5.64 -50.31
N TYR A 60 -16.84 6.60 -50.72
CA TYR A 60 -16.85 7.15 -52.08
C TYR A 60 -15.93 8.38 -52.24
N ALA A 61 -15.60 9.09 -51.14
CA ALA A 61 -14.88 10.37 -51.17
C ALA A 61 -13.34 10.27 -51.18
N HIS A 62 -12.74 9.07 -51.09
CA HIS A 62 -11.28 8.89 -51.08
C HIS A 62 -10.80 7.88 -52.14
N ARG A 63 -10.92 8.25 -53.42
CA ARG A 63 -10.12 7.66 -54.50
C ARG A 63 -9.13 8.69 -55.06
N PRO A 64 -7.81 8.43 -55.08
CA PRO A 64 -6.88 9.21 -55.88
C PRO A 64 -6.90 8.75 -57.37
N PRO A 65 -6.58 9.64 -58.33
CA PRO A 65 -6.62 9.34 -59.77
C PRO A 65 -5.39 8.54 -60.26
N PRO A 66 -5.45 7.91 -61.46
CA PRO A 66 -4.43 6.97 -61.93
C PRO A 66 -3.32 7.64 -62.77
N GLY A 67 -2.06 7.19 -62.63
CA GLY A 67 -0.98 7.62 -63.55
C GLY A 67 0.46 7.14 -63.27
N ARG A 68 0.80 5.93 -63.77
CA ARG A 68 2.12 5.42 -64.25
C ARG A 68 3.32 5.24 -63.25
N PRO A 69 4.28 4.34 -63.59
CA PRO A 69 4.72 3.25 -62.70
C PRO A 69 6.15 3.41 -62.15
N PRO A 70 6.55 2.60 -61.14
CA PRO A 70 7.94 2.22 -60.95
C PRO A 70 8.21 0.78 -61.42
N VAL A 71 9.30 0.68 -62.19
CA VAL A 71 10.03 -0.53 -62.61
C VAL A 71 10.80 -1.10 -61.40
N PRO A 72 11.12 -2.41 -61.38
CA PRO A 72 11.24 -3.19 -60.16
C PRO A 72 12.68 -3.24 -59.62
N ASN A 73 12.82 -3.63 -58.35
CA ASN A 73 13.76 -4.70 -58.00
C ASN A 73 13.51 -5.32 -56.60
N ALA A 74 13.44 -6.65 -56.63
CA ALA A 74 13.89 -7.63 -55.62
C ALA A 74 13.28 -7.49 -54.20
N HIS A 75 12.36 -8.36 -53.78
CA HIS A 75 12.61 -9.79 -53.64
C HIS A 75 11.45 -10.65 -54.16
N ASN A 76 11.71 -11.31 -55.29
CA ASN A 76 10.99 -12.51 -55.67
C ASN A 76 11.31 -13.62 -54.65
N TRP A 77 10.39 -13.91 -53.73
CA TRP A 77 10.31 -15.26 -53.21
C TRP A 77 9.63 -16.14 -54.25
N ARG A 78 10.49 -16.82 -55.01
CA ARG A 78 10.16 -17.84 -55.99
C ARG A 78 9.27 -18.91 -55.34
N LEU A 79 7.99 -18.94 -55.75
CA LEU A 79 7.21 -20.17 -55.82
C LEU A 79 7.87 -21.08 -56.86
N GLY A 80 8.77 -21.96 -56.42
CA GLY A 80 9.48 -22.84 -57.34
C GLY A 80 10.67 -23.57 -56.74
N GLN A 81 10.48 -24.26 -55.61
CA GLN A 81 11.31 -25.39 -55.18
C GLN A 81 10.46 -26.36 -54.33
N PRO A 82 10.66 -27.69 -54.40
CA PRO A 82 9.86 -28.64 -53.65
C PRO A 82 10.10 -28.49 -52.14
N PRO A 83 9.07 -28.57 -51.29
CA PRO A 83 9.13 -28.19 -49.88
C PRO A 83 9.75 -29.26 -48.95
N ALA A 84 10.65 -30.10 -49.46
CA ALA A 84 11.19 -31.22 -48.68
C ALA A 84 12.39 -30.86 -47.79
N ASP A 85 13.18 -29.83 -48.13
CA ASP A 85 14.51 -29.64 -47.52
C ASP A 85 14.62 -28.50 -46.50
N ARG A 86 13.50 -27.97 -46.00
CA ARG A 86 13.49 -27.05 -44.85
C ARG A 86 12.33 -27.37 -43.93
N TYR A 87 12.43 -28.49 -43.21
CA TYR A 87 11.65 -28.65 -42.00
C TYR A 87 12.17 -27.64 -40.96
N ASN A 88 11.28 -26.78 -40.47
CA ASN A 88 11.58 -25.92 -39.35
C ASN A 88 11.26 -26.71 -38.08
N ASP A 89 12.28 -27.02 -37.28
CA ASP A 89 12.21 -27.87 -36.08
C ASP A 89 11.30 -27.31 -34.96
N THR A 90 10.69 -26.14 -35.20
CA THR A 90 9.68 -25.49 -34.36
C THR A 90 8.23 -25.88 -34.68
N TYR A 91 7.97 -26.67 -35.74
CA TYR A 91 6.65 -27.26 -36.02
C TYR A 91 6.50 -28.63 -35.32
N PRO A 92 5.34 -28.98 -34.74
CA PRO A 92 5.40 -29.53 -33.38
C PRO A 92 5.20 -31.02 -33.18
N LEU A 93 4.72 -31.73 -34.20
CA LEU A 93 4.24 -33.09 -34.00
C LEU A 93 5.02 -34.08 -34.85
N SER A 94 5.21 -33.76 -36.13
CA SER A 94 6.12 -34.50 -37.02
C SER A 94 6.39 -33.72 -38.31
N ALA A 95 7.45 -34.11 -39.02
CA ALA A 95 7.77 -33.59 -40.34
C ALA A 95 6.61 -33.79 -41.33
N PRO A 96 6.32 -32.80 -42.20
CA PRO A 96 5.29 -32.92 -43.21
C PRO A 96 5.62 -34.07 -44.16
N GLN A 97 4.61 -34.87 -44.48
CA GLN A 97 4.73 -36.05 -45.30
C GLN A 97 4.22 -35.75 -46.71
N ARG A 98 5.03 -36.03 -47.74
CA ARG A 98 4.58 -35.90 -49.12
C ARG A 98 3.74 -37.11 -49.50
N THR A 99 2.52 -36.87 -49.98
CA THR A 99 1.58 -37.91 -50.42
C THR A 99 1.17 -37.67 -51.88
N PRO A 100 0.63 -38.68 -52.60
CA PRO A 100 0.14 -38.48 -53.97
C PRO A 100 -0.99 -37.45 -54.10
N GLY A 101 -1.67 -37.12 -52.99
CA GLY A 101 -2.75 -36.13 -52.94
C GLY A 101 -2.32 -34.73 -52.46
N GLY A 102 -1.02 -34.52 -52.19
CA GLY A 102 -0.48 -33.26 -51.66
C GLY A 102 0.41 -33.44 -50.43
N THR A 103 0.68 -32.35 -49.72
CA THR A 103 1.51 -32.34 -48.50
C THR A 103 0.64 -32.51 -47.25
N ARG A 104 0.97 -33.50 -46.42
CA ARG A 104 0.24 -33.88 -45.20
C ARG A 104 0.97 -33.38 -43.95
N TYR A 105 0.29 -32.58 -43.14
CA TYR A 105 0.78 -31.97 -41.90
C TYR A 105 0.13 -32.64 -40.70
N ARG A 106 0.91 -32.88 -39.64
CA ARG A 106 0.39 -33.37 -38.36
C ARG A 106 -0.12 -32.18 -37.55
N ILE A 107 -1.38 -32.25 -37.10
CA ILE A 107 -2.05 -31.16 -36.38
C ILE A 107 -2.62 -31.65 -35.03
N ALA A 108 -2.87 -30.71 -34.12
CA ALA A 108 -3.60 -30.94 -32.89
C ALA A 108 -4.51 -29.75 -32.57
N VAL A 109 -5.61 -30.02 -31.88
CA VAL A 109 -6.56 -29.01 -31.39
C VAL A 109 -6.85 -29.28 -29.92
N ILE A 110 -7.02 -28.21 -29.15
CA ILE A 110 -7.32 -28.25 -27.72
C ILE A 110 -8.69 -27.61 -27.45
N ALA A 111 -9.39 -28.09 -26.43
CA ALA A 111 -10.71 -27.61 -26.09
C ALA A 111 -10.65 -26.53 -25.00
N ASP A 112 -11.11 -25.34 -25.35
CA ASP A 112 -11.55 -24.36 -24.39
C ASP A 112 -12.96 -24.74 -23.93
N LEU A 113 -13.08 -25.14 -22.66
CA LEU A 113 -14.33 -25.60 -22.07
C LEU A 113 -15.00 -24.52 -21.22
N ASP A 114 -14.41 -23.33 -21.09
CA ASP A 114 -14.89 -22.28 -20.20
C ASP A 114 -15.25 -22.87 -18.81
N THR A 115 -16.48 -22.63 -18.35
CA THR A 115 -17.04 -23.13 -17.08
C THR A 115 -17.32 -24.64 -17.05
N GLU A 116 -17.28 -25.34 -18.19
CA GLU A 116 -17.52 -26.78 -18.31
C GLU A 116 -16.26 -27.63 -18.08
N SER A 117 -15.13 -27.00 -17.76
CA SER A 117 -13.85 -27.65 -17.43
C SER A 117 -13.87 -28.45 -16.13
N ARG A 118 -14.81 -28.19 -15.21
CA ARG A 118 -14.84 -28.85 -13.90
C ARG A 118 -15.30 -30.32 -14.02
N ALA A 119 -14.50 -31.24 -13.50
CA ALA A 119 -14.80 -32.68 -13.49
C ALA A 119 -15.86 -33.06 -12.43
N GLN A 120 -16.35 -34.30 -12.51
CA GLN A 120 -17.29 -34.86 -11.52
C GLN A 120 -16.61 -35.15 -10.16
N GLU A 121 -15.29 -35.34 -10.14
CA GLU A 121 -14.50 -35.49 -8.91
C GLU A 121 -14.24 -34.11 -8.26
N GLU A 122 -14.18 -34.07 -6.92
CA GLU A 122 -13.89 -32.83 -6.19
C GLU A 122 -12.47 -32.31 -6.51
N ASN A 123 -12.38 -31.03 -6.90
CA ASN A 123 -11.14 -30.31 -7.21
C ASN A 123 -10.30 -30.84 -8.39
N THR A 124 -10.96 -31.36 -9.43
CA THR A 124 -10.30 -31.68 -10.70
C THR A 124 -10.92 -30.89 -11.85
N TRP A 125 -10.09 -30.34 -12.72
CA TRP A 125 -10.47 -29.67 -13.96
C TRP A 125 -9.83 -30.37 -15.15
N VAL A 126 -10.59 -30.46 -16.25
CA VAL A 126 -10.21 -31.18 -17.45
C VAL A 126 -10.29 -30.32 -18.71
N SER A 127 -9.47 -30.66 -19.69
CA SER A 127 -9.58 -30.20 -21.09
C SER A 127 -9.34 -31.39 -22.03
N TYR A 128 -9.62 -31.23 -23.32
CA TYR A 128 -9.49 -32.29 -24.32
C TYR A 128 -8.50 -31.90 -25.41
N LEU A 129 -7.57 -32.79 -25.74
CA LEU A 129 -6.66 -32.66 -26.86
C LEU A 129 -6.99 -33.70 -27.94
N LYS A 130 -7.11 -33.27 -29.20
CA LYS A 130 -7.37 -34.15 -30.35
C LYS A 130 -6.31 -33.95 -31.43
N LYS A 131 -5.71 -35.04 -31.89
CA LYS A 131 -4.66 -35.04 -32.92
C LYS A 131 -5.20 -35.56 -34.25
N GLY A 132 -4.59 -35.13 -35.34
CA GLY A 132 -5.01 -35.48 -36.69
C GLY A 132 -4.00 -35.08 -37.75
N TYR A 133 -4.42 -35.17 -39.00
CA TYR A 133 -3.67 -34.81 -40.18
C TYR A 133 -4.45 -33.83 -41.04
N LEU A 134 -3.75 -32.83 -41.56
CA LEU A 134 -4.25 -31.89 -42.57
C LEU A 134 -3.48 -32.11 -43.87
N THR A 135 -4.17 -32.45 -44.94
CA THR A 135 -3.58 -32.65 -46.28
C THR A 135 -3.94 -31.47 -47.17
N LEU A 136 -2.92 -30.75 -47.64
CA LEU A 136 -3.02 -29.67 -48.62
C LEU A 136 -2.60 -30.18 -49.98
N SER A 137 -3.48 -30.10 -50.98
CA SER A 137 -3.17 -30.46 -52.36
C SER A 137 -1.99 -29.65 -52.92
N ASP A 138 -1.22 -30.21 -53.85
CA ASP A 138 -0.08 -29.53 -54.48
C ASP A 138 -0.48 -28.24 -55.24
N SER A 139 -1.73 -28.15 -55.71
CA SER A 139 -2.32 -26.95 -56.33
C SER A 139 -2.82 -25.91 -55.31
N GLY A 140 -2.84 -26.23 -54.02
CA GLY A 140 -3.32 -25.37 -52.93
C GLY A 140 -4.84 -25.13 -52.89
N ASP A 141 -5.62 -25.77 -53.77
CA ASP A 141 -7.06 -25.57 -53.93
C ASP A 141 -7.93 -26.48 -53.04
N ARG A 142 -7.34 -27.52 -52.44
CA ARG A 142 -8.03 -28.50 -51.59
C ARG A 142 -7.31 -28.72 -50.27
N VAL A 143 -8.09 -28.68 -49.19
CA VAL A 143 -7.68 -29.05 -47.83
C VAL A 143 -8.56 -30.20 -47.35
N ALA A 144 -7.95 -31.26 -46.84
CA ALA A 144 -8.63 -32.37 -46.18
C ALA A 144 -8.10 -32.52 -44.75
N VAL A 145 -8.99 -32.81 -43.80
CA VAL A 145 -8.62 -33.05 -42.40
C VAL A 145 -9.11 -34.42 -41.97
N GLU A 146 -8.20 -35.21 -41.41
CA GLU A 146 -8.44 -36.56 -40.89
C GLU A 146 -8.05 -36.59 -39.41
N TRP A 147 -8.93 -37.03 -38.53
CA TRP A 147 -8.64 -37.10 -37.09
C TRP A 147 -8.24 -38.51 -36.68
N ASP A 148 -7.37 -38.61 -35.68
CA ASP A 148 -7.07 -39.91 -35.06
C ASP A 148 -8.29 -40.43 -34.30
N GLN A 149 -8.31 -41.74 -34.05
CA GLN A 149 -9.33 -42.35 -33.20
C GLN A 149 -9.08 -42.00 -31.72
N GLY A 150 -10.11 -41.49 -31.05
CA GLY A 150 -10.07 -41.10 -29.63
C GLY A 150 -9.74 -39.62 -29.38
N ARG A 151 -9.75 -39.24 -28.09
CA ARG A 151 -9.31 -37.93 -27.59
C ARG A 151 -8.49 -38.13 -26.32
N GLU A 152 -7.49 -37.29 -26.10
CA GLU A 152 -6.70 -37.27 -24.87
C GLU A 152 -7.42 -36.36 -23.85
N VAL A 153 -7.55 -36.83 -22.61
CA VAL A 153 -8.08 -36.04 -21.49
C VAL A 153 -6.89 -35.48 -20.73
N LEU A 154 -6.83 -34.15 -20.61
CA LEU A 154 -5.83 -33.43 -19.84
C LEU A 154 -6.46 -33.03 -18.51
N GLU A 155 -5.74 -33.21 -17.40
CA GLU A 155 -6.27 -32.97 -16.05
C GLU A 155 -5.33 -32.04 -15.26
N SER A 156 -5.92 -31.20 -14.42
CA SER A 156 -5.24 -30.33 -13.46
C SER A 156 -6.09 -30.14 -12.19
N HIS A 157 -5.42 -29.86 -11.08
CA HIS A 157 -6.06 -29.53 -9.79
C HIS A 157 -5.97 -28.04 -9.43
N LEU A 158 -5.40 -27.22 -10.33
CA LEU A 158 -5.28 -25.77 -10.14
C LEU A 158 -6.51 -25.06 -10.68
N ALA A 159 -7.09 -24.18 -9.86
CA ALA A 159 -8.23 -23.36 -10.23
C ALA A 159 -8.25 -22.03 -9.48
N GLU A 160 -8.83 -21.01 -10.11
CA GLU A 160 -9.15 -19.72 -9.50
C GLU A 160 -10.66 -19.52 -9.47
N LYS A 161 -11.23 -19.25 -8.28
CA LYS A 161 -12.68 -19.08 -8.07
C LYS A 161 -13.50 -20.27 -8.63
N GLY A 162 -12.96 -21.48 -8.54
CA GLY A 162 -13.61 -22.72 -8.99
C GLY A 162 -13.53 -22.99 -10.50
N ARG A 163 -12.71 -22.23 -11.24
CA ARG A 163 -12.50 -22.35 -12.69
C ARG A 163 -11.01 -22.60 -13.01
N GLY A 164 -10.71 -23.48 -13.96
CA GLY A 164 -9.35 -23.81 -14.38
C GLY A 164 -9.38 -24.74 -15.59
N MET A 165 -8.26 -24.90 -16.30
CA MET A 165 -8.17 -25.62 -17.58
C MET A 165 -8.98 -25.00 -18.73
N GLU A 166 -9.10 -23.67 -18.76
CA GLU A 166 -9.67 -22.89 -19.86
C GLU A 166 -8.59 -22.64 -20.93
N LEU A 167 -8.25 -23.74 -21.62
CA LEU A 167 -7.10 -23.79 -22.53
C LEU A 167 -7.44 -23.20 -23.89
N SER A 168 -6.90 -22.03 -24.18
CA SER A 168 -7.28 -21.21 -25.35
C SER A 168 -6.38 -21.40 -26.58
N ASP A 169 -5.08 -21.66 -26.39
CA ASP A 169 -4.09 -21.71 -27.47
C ASP A 169 -3.11 -22.88 -27.34
N LEU A 170 -2.69 -23.45 -28.47
CA LEU A 170 -1.68 -24.51 -28.54
C LEU A 170 -0.38 -23.96 -29.14
N ILE A 171 0.64 -23.77 -28.30
CA ILE A 171 1.89 -23.10 -28.66
C ILE A 171 3.04 -24.08 -28.60
N VAL A 172 3.96 -23.99 -29.56
CA VAL A 172 5.11 -24.87 -29.61
C VAL A 172 6.38 -24.08 -29.52
N PHE A 173 7.16 -24.41 -28.50
CA PHE A 173 8.33 -23.67 -28.11
C PHE A 173 9.42 -24.66 -27.71
N ASN A 174 10.60 -24.55 -28.32
CA ASN A 174 11.72 -25.46 -28.11
C ASN A 174 11.35 -26.96 -28.22
N GLY A 175 10.52 -27.32 -29.21
CA GLY A 175 10.11 -28.71 -29.47
C GLY A 175 9.13 -29.29 -28.44
N LYS A 176 8.59 -28.47 -27.54
CA LYS A 176 7.59 -28.84 -26.55
C LYS A 176 6.25 -28.16 -26.80
N LEU A 177 5.17 -28.85 -26.43
CA LEU A 177 3.80 -28.38 -26.58
C LEU A 177 3.34 -27.67 -25.31
N TYR A 178 2.77 -26.49 -25.45
CA TYR A 178 2.28 -25.66 -24.35
C TYR A 178 0.86 -25.17 -24.63
N SER A 179 0.11 -24.90 -23.57
CA SER A 179 -1.18 -24.24 -23.64
C SER A 179 -1.36 -23.28 -22.48
N VAL A 180 -2.06 -22.18 -22.70
CA VAL A 180 -2.33 -21.17 -21.66
C VAL A 180 -3.77 -21.30 -21.20
N ASP A 181 -3.94 -21.34 -19.89
CA ASP A 181 -5.24 -21.18 -19.23
C ASP A 181 -5.53 -19.68 -19.12
N ASP A 182 -6.52 -19.21 -19.85
CA ASP A 182 -6.86 -17.79 -19.93
C ASP A 182 -7.57 -17.26 -18.68
N ARG A 183 -7.98 -18.16 -17.79
CA ARG A 183 -8.60 -17.83 -16.51
C ARG A 183 -7.59 -17.73 -15.38
N THR A 184 -6.68 -18.70 -15.27
CA THR A 184 -5.69 -18.76 -14.20
C THR A 184 -4.34 -18.13 -14.60
N GLY A 185 -4.13 -17.86 -15.89
CA GLY A 185 -2.84 -17.41 -16.44
C GLY A 185 -1.77 -18.50 -16.43
N VAL A 186 -2.09 -19.73 -16.05
CA VAL A 186 -1.15 -20.86 -15.99
C VAL A 186 -0.85 -21.35 -17.41
N VAL A 187 0.42 -21.37 -17.76
CA VAL A 187 0.93 -22.06 -18.94
C VAL A 187 1.21 -23.51 -18.54
N TYR A 188 0.51 -24.43 -19.18
CA TYR A 188 0.71 -25.86 -19.05
C TYR A 188 1.65 -26.36 -20.14
N GLN A 189 2.67 -27.13 -19.77
CA GLN A 189 3.37 -28.01 -20.71
C GLN A 189 2.54 -29.29 -20.89
N ILE A 190 2.26 -29.66 -22.14
CA ILE A 190 1.50 -30.87 -22.47
C ILE A 190 2.49 -32.02 -22.69
N GLU A 191 2.46 -33.01 -21.79
CA GLU A 191 3.30 -34.20 -21.83
C GLU A 191 2.42 -35.45 -21.94
N GLY A 192 2.25 -35.98 -23.15
CA GLY A 192 1.31 -37.08 -23.39
C GLY A 192 -0.11 -36.66 -23.02
N SER A 193 -0.75 -37.37 -22.08
CA SER A 193 -2.09 -37.08 -21.57
C SER A 193 -2.10 -36.23 -20.30
N LYS A 194 -1.01 -35.51 -19.97
CA LYS A 194 -0.93 -34.68 -18.77
C LYS A 194 -0.68 -33.22 -19.12
N ALA A 195 -1.39 -32.33 -18.42
CA ALA A 195 -1.10 -30.90 -18.42
C ALA A 195 -0.28 -30.58 -17.16
N VAL A 196 1.03 -30.33 -17.35
CA VAL A 196 1.95 -30.04 -16.25
C VAL A 196 2.10 -28.52 -16.13
N PRO A 197 1.72 -27.89 -15.01
CA PRO A 197 1.92 -26.46 -14.81
C PRO A 197 3.39 -26.08 -14.98
N TRP A 198 3.69 -25.13 -15.86
CA TRP A 198 5.06 -24.74 -16.21
C TRP A 198 5.42 -23.34 -15.69
N VAL A 199 4.59 -22.33 -16.00
CA VAL A 199 4.78 -20.95 -15.54
C VAL A 199 3.43 -20.26 -15.44
N ILE A 200 3.28 -19.29 -14.54
CA ILE A 200 2.09 -18.44 -14.48
C ILE A 200 2.45 -17.08 -15.09
N LEU A 201 1.71 -16.64 -16.10
CA LEU A 201 1.87 -15.32 -16.69
C LEU A 201 1.07 -14.32 -15.84
N SER A 202 1.77 -13.57 -14.99
CA SER A 202 1.20 -12.67 -13.98
C SER A 202 0.74 -11.30 -14.52
N ASP A 203 0.37 -11.18 -15.79
CA ASP A 203 0.07 -9.88 -16.39
C ASP A 203 -1.44 -9.62 -16.55
N GLY A 204 -2.08 -9.10 -15.50
CA GLY A 204 -3.47 -8.61 -15.49
C GLY A 204 -4.17 -8.79 -14.14
N ASP A 205 -5.06 -7.88 -13.77
CA ASP A 205 -5.82 -7.89 -12.50
C ASP A 205 -6.94 -8.96 -12.42
N GLY A 206 -7.01 -9.88 -13.40
CA GLY A 206 -8.02 -10.94 -13.47
C GLY A 206 -9.45 -10.45 -13.71
N THR A 207 -9.66 -9.15 -13.94
CA THR A 207 -10.99 -8.54 -14.13
C THR A 207 -11.30 -8.18 -15.59
N VAL A 208 -10.31 -8.14 -16.47
CA VAL A 208 -10.47 -7.78 -17.89
C VAL A 208 -10.13 -8.97 -18.79
N GLY A 209 -11.11 -9.45 -19.57
CA GLY A 209 -10.88 -10.47 -20.59
C GLY A 209 -9.97 -9.95 -21.71
N LYS A 210 -8.87 -10.64 -22.00
CA LYS A 210 -7.98 -10.31 -23.12
C LYS A 210 -8.55 -10.91 -24.42
N GLY A 211 -9.58 -10.27 -24.98
CA GLY A 211 -10.08 -10.55 -26.32
C GLY A 211 -10.13 -9.26 -27.14
N GLN A 212 -9.43 -9.22 -28.28
CA GLN A 212 -9.55 -8.14 -29.24
C GLN A 212 -10.98 -8.10 -29.83
N GLY A 213 -11.80 -7.17 -29.35
CA GLY A 213 -13.06 -6.74 -29.94
C GLY A 213 -13.15 -5.22 -29.89
N LEU A 214 -13.22 -4.58 -31.07
CA LEU A 214 -13.21 -3.12 -31.26
C LEU A 214 -14.28 -2.36 -30.43
N PRO A 215 -14.01 -1.11 -30.00
CA PRO A 215 -14.88 -0.35 -29.11
C PRO A 215 -15.97 0.41 -29.87
N GLY A 216 -17.23 0.26 -29.45
CA GLY A 216 -18.39 1.00 -29.98
C GLY A 216 -19.24 1.58 -28.86
N LYS A 217 -19.45 2.89 -28.91
CA LYS A 217 -20.01 3.77 -27.87
C LYS A 217 -21.46 3.47 -27.44
N ALA A 218 -21.68 3.65 -26.14
CA ALA A 218 -22.81 4.25 -25.42
C ALA A 218 -24.24 4.18 -26.00
N MET A 219 -25.16 3.64 -25.20
CA MET A 219 -26.47 4.25 -24.94
C MET A 219 -27.06 3.73 -23.62
N ALA A 220 -27.16 4.59 -22.61
CA ALA A 220 -28.26 4.56 -21.66
C ALA A 220 -29.44 5.32 -22.31
N PRO A 221 -30.71 4.96 -22.06
CA PRO A 221 -31.32 5.45 -20.82
C PRO A 221 -32.35 4.52 -20.15
N LEU A 222 -32.34 4.66 -18.81
CA LEU A 222 -33.48 4.73 -17.90
C LEU A 222 -34.27 3.46 -17.48
N ARG A 223 -34.16 3.27 -16.16
CA ARG A 223 -35.20 2.90 -15.18
C ARG A 223 -35.55 1.42 -15.08
N LEU A 224 -34.84 0.74 -14.17
CA LEU A 224 -35.43 -0.14 -13.15
C LEU A 224 -34.42 -0.68 -12.09
N LEU A 225 -33.27 -0.03 -11.87
CA LEU A 225 -32.27 -0.51 -10.92
C LEU A 225 -31.78 0.62 -10.00
N TRP A 226 -32.64 1.07 -9.10
CA TRP A 226 -32.30 1.98 -7.99
C TRP A 226 -32.25 1.24 -6.64
N MET A 227 -31.86 -0.04 -6.64
CA MET A 227 -31.82 -0.81 -5.38
C MET A 227 -30.73 -1.88 -5.27
N TRP A 228 -29.67 -1.85 -6.08
CA TRP A 228 -28.62 -2.90 -6.04
C TRP A 228 -27.16 -2.44 -6.21
N LEU A 229 -26.85 -1.15 -6.04
CA LEU A 229 -25.46 -0.67 -5.99
C LEU A 229 -25.16 0.07 -4.67
N LEU A 230 -25.19 -0.69 -3.59
CA LEU A 230 -24.43 -0.46 -2.37
C LEU A 230 -23.65 -1.74 -2.04
N VAL A 231 -22.72 -2.12 -2.91
CA VAL A 231 -21.59 -2.99 -2.52
C VAL A 231 -20.36 -2.49 -3.28
N ALA A 232 -19.92 -1.29 -2.92
CA ALA A 232 -18.47 -1.05 -2.90
C ALA A 232 -17.90 -2.00 -1.84
N GLY A 233 -16.79 -2.67 -2.16
CA GLY A 233 -16.16 -3.66 -1.31
C GLY A 233 -15.85 -3.11 0.08
N ILE A 234 -16.74 -3.43 1.02
CA ILE A 234 -16.45 -3.53 2.44
C ILE A 234 -16.27 -5.04 2.64
N GLN A 235 -15.23 -5.48 3.34
CA GLN A 235 -15.23 -6.84 3.87
C GLN A 235 -16.54 -7.01 4.64
N GLY A 236 -17.47 -7.80 4.09
CA GLY A 236 -18.78 -7.98 4.70
C GLY A 236 -18.61 -8.62 6.07
N VAL A 237 -19.22 -8.01 7.09
CA VAL A 237 -19.30 -8.57 8.44
C VAL A 237 -19.81 -10.01 8.33
N LYS A 238 -19.09 -10.96 8.91
CA LYS A 238 -19.39 -12.39 8.88
C LYS A 238 -19.98 -12.84 10.21
N ASP A 239 -20.71 -13.94 10.18
CA ASP A 239 -21.22 -14.57 11.39
C ASP A 239 -20.04 -14.93 12.32
N GLY A 240 -20.12 -14.49 13.57
CA GLY A 240 -19.07 -14.64 14.57
C GLY A 240 -18.10 -13.46 14.70
N ASP A 241 -18.23 -12.41 13.88
CA ASP A 241 -17.48 -11.17 14.08
C ASP A 241 -17.90 -10.50 15.40
N MET A 242 -16.95 -9.89 16.11
CA MET A 242 -17.18 -9.29 17.42
C MET A 242 -16.76 -7.82 17.44
N ARG A 243 -17.30 -7.05 18.38
CA ARG A 243 -16.89 -5.67 18.66
C ARG A 243 -17.15 -5.28 20.12
N LEU A 244 -16.52 -4.21 20.57
CA LEU A 244 -16.81 -3.55 21.84
C LEU A 244 -17.63 -2.28 21.61
N ALA A 245 -18.60 -2.03 22.46
CA ALA A 245 -19.46 -0.85 22.43
C ALA A 245 -19.49 -0.16 23.81
N ASP A 246 -19.66 1.17 23.81
CA ASP A 246 -19.90 1.99 24.99
C ASP A 246 -18.83 1.91 26.11
N GLY A 247 -17.58 1.60 25.77
CA GLY A 247 -16.41 1.79 26.63
C GLY A 247 -15.82 3.20 26.49
N ASP A 248 -15.14 3.69 27.53
CA ASP A 248 -14.46 4.99 27.50
C ASP A 248 -13.12 4.92 26.74
N ALA A 249 -12.53 3.72 26.65
CA ALA A 249 -11.33 3.42 25.88
C ALA A 249 -11.55 2.28 24.87
N ALA A 250 -10.68 2.22 23.85
CA ALA A 250 -10.81 1.25 22.74
C ALA A 250 -10.61 -0.22 23.17
N ASN A 251 -9.98 -0.45 24.32
CA ASN A 251 -9.72 -1.76 24.89
C ASN A 251 -10.82 -2.24 25.85
N GLU A 252 -11.92 -1.51 25.99
CA GLU A 252 -13.00 -1.88 26.91
C GLU A 252 -14.38 -1.64 26.28
N GLY A 253 -15.39 -2.31 26.83
CA GLY A 253 -16.78 -2.11 26.42
C GLY A 253 -17.65 -3.36 26.53
N ARG A 254 -18.93 -3.19 26.22
CA ARG A 254 -19.92 -4.26 26.10
C ARG A 254 -19.61 -5.12 24.86
N VAL A 255 -19.68 -6.43 25.00
CA VAL A 255 -19.41 -7.38 23.92
C VAL A 255 -20.64 -7.53 23.03
N GLU A 256 -20.47 -7.25 21.74
CA GLU A 256 -21.46 -7.52 20.71
C GLU A 256 -20.88 -8.48 19.67
N ILE A 257 -21.72 -9.40 19.18
CA ILE A 257 -21.37 -10.39 18.16
C ILE A 257 -22.34 -10.31 16.98
N TYR A 258 -21.88 -10.60 15.77
CA TYR A 258 -22.69 -10.59 14.57
C TYR A 258 -23.19 -12.00 14.23
N TYR A 259 -24.48 -12.12 13.93
CA TYR A 259 -25.06 -13.37 13.44
C TYR A 259 -26.30 -13.12 12.61
N SER A 260 -26.37 -13.75 11.43
CA SER A 260 -27.54 -13.76 10.54
C SER A 260 -28.05 -12.36 10.20
N GLY A 261 -27.14 -11.44 9.86
CA GLY A 261 -27.51 -10.11 9.36
C GLY A 261 -27.58 -9.00 10.40
N GLN A 262 -27.41 -9.30 11.69
CA GLN A 262 -27.56 -8.33 12.78
C GLN A 262 -26.55 -8.50 13.90
N TRP A 263 -26.22 -7.39 14.56
CA TRP A 263 -25.46 -7.37 15.81
C TRP A 263 -26.39 -7.64 17.00
N GLY A 264 -25.86 -8.29 18.02
CA GLY A 264 -26.54 -8.49 19.29
C GLY A 264 -25.56 -8.79 20.43
N THR A 265 -26.08 -8.85 21.64
CA THR A 265 -25.25 -8.88 22.86
C THR A 265 -24.97 -10.30 23.35
N VAL A 266 -24.01 -10.43 24.26
CA VAL A 266 -23.66 -11.70 24.93
C VAL A 266 -24.11 -11.62 26.39
N CYS A 267 -24.77 -12.66 26.91
CA CYS A 267 -25.17 -12.71 28.33
C CYS A 267 -24.00 -13.06 29.25
N ASP A 268 -23.98 -12.47 30.45
CA ASP A 268 -22.96 -12.67 31.48
C ASP A 268 -23.04 -14.01 32.25
N ASN A 269 -24.00 -14.89 31.94
CA ASN A 269 -24.07 -16.21 32.58
C ASN A 269 -22.86 -17.07 32.17
N LEU A 270 -22.11 -17.55 33.16
CA LEU A 270 -20.84 -18.27 32.99
C LEU A 270 -19.74 -17.45 32.29
N TRP A 271 -19.95 -16.15 32.09
CA TRP A 271 -18.97 -15.27 31.49
C TRP A 271 -17.76 -15.14 32.39
N ASP A 272 -16.61 -15.65 31.93
CA ASP A 272 -15.38 -15.62 32.69
C ASP A 272 -14.21 -14.99 31.92
N LEU A 273 -13.05 -14.93 32.57
CA LEU A 273 -11.86 -14.33 31.99
C LEU A 273 -11.37 -15.10 30.75
N THR A 274 -11.67 -16.40 30.64
CA THR A 274 -11.31 -17.24 29.49
C THR A 274 -12.12 -16.84 28.26
N ASP A 275 -13.42 -16.61 28.42
CA ASP A 275 -14.30 -16.12 27.36
C ASP A 275 -13.93 -14.69 26.94
N ALA A 276 -13.70 -13.81 27.92
CA ALA A 276 -13.24 -12.45 27.68
C ALA A 276 -11.89 -12.43 26.93
N SER A 277 -10.99 -13.36 27.23
CA SER A 277 -9.70 -13.49 26.56
C SER A 277 -9.85 -13.86 25.08
N VAL A 278 -10.85 -14.67 24.71
CA VAL A 278 -11.19 -14.95 23.31
C VAL A 278 -11.64 -13.68 22.60
N VAL A 279 -12.50 -12.87 23.22
CA VAL A 279 -12.93 -11.58 22.66
C VAL A 279 -11.73 -10.65 22.46
N CYS A 280 -10.94 -10.40 23.51
CA CYS A 280 -9.80 -9.50 23.44
C CYS A 280 -8.79 -9.94 22.38
N ARG A 281 -8.49 -11.25 22.29
CA ARG A 281 -7.58 -11.77 21.25
C ARG A 281 -8.12 -11.63 19.85
N ALA A 282 -9.41 -11.93 19.65
CA ALA A 282 -10.06 -11.81 18.34
C ALA A 282 -10.14 -10.34 17.88
N LEU A 283 -10.22 -9.40 18.83
CA LEU A 283 -10.20 -7.96 18.58
C LEU A 283 -8.78 -7.36 18.51
N GLY A 284 -7.74 -8.20 18.55
CA GLY A 284 -6.36 -7.76 18.35
C GLY A 284 -5.63 -7.33 19.62
N PHE A 285 -6.14 -7.61 20.82
CA PHE A 285 -5.44 -7.42 22.10
C PHE A 285 -4.69 -8.69 22.53
N ARG A 286 -3.69 -8.55 23.40
CA ARG A 286 -2.92 -9.69 23.90
C ARG A 286 -3.78 -10.59 24.78
N ASN A 287 -4.53 -10.02 25.74
CA ASN A 287 -5.41 -10.77 26.61
C ASN A 287 -6.53 -9.90 27.22
N ALA A 288 -7.49 -10.52 27.93
CA ALA A 288 -8.39 -9.80 28.82
C ALA A 288 -7.74 -9.56 30.18
N THR A 289 -7.95 -8.38 30.76
CA THR A 289 -7.65 -8.10 32.17
C THR A 289 -8.88 -8.34 33.03
N GLU A 290 -10.08 -8.05 32.52
CA GLU A 290 -11.34 -8.22 33.24
C GLU A 290 -12.45 -8.77 32.34
N ALA A 291 -13.27 -9.64 32.93
CA ALA A 291 -14.56 -10.07 32.39
C ALA A 291 -15.66 -9.44 33.24
N LEU A 292 -16.44 -8.55 32.63
CA LEU A 292 -17.45 -7.75 33.32
C LEU A 292 -18.84 -8.23 32.94
N GLY A 293 -19.77 -8.18 33.90
CA GLY A 293 -21.18 -8.53 33.69
C GLY A 293 -22.10 -7.36 33.98
N ARG A 294 -23.38 -7.67 34.14
CA ARG A 294 -24.42 -6.76 34.65
C ARG A 294 -24.50 -5.42 33.93
N ALA A 295 -24.23 -5.42 32.62
CA ALA A 295 -24.29 -4.23 31.77
C ALA A 295 -23.42 -3.08 32.30
N THR A 296 -22.18 -3.38 32.73
CA THR A 296 -21.24 -2.38 33.29
C THR A 296 -21.02 -1.19 32.34
N PHE A 297 -20.96 -1.43 31.03
CA PHE A 297 -20.86 -0.41 29.98
C PHE A 297 -22.23 0.07 29.46
N GLY A 298 -23.28 -0.10 30.27
CA GLY A 298 -24.65 0.16 29.89
C GLY A 298 -25.32 -0.98 29.11
N PRO A 299 -26.67 -1.04 29.15
CA PRO A 299 -27.45 -2.07 28.47
C PRO A 299 -27.41 -1.89 26.96
N GLY A 300 -27.24 -2.99 26.23
CA GLY A 300 -27.29 -3.01 24.77
C GLY A 300 -28.71 -2.90 24.22
N ARG A 301 -28.80 -3.06 22.90
CA ARG A 301 -30.07 -3.04 22.14
C ARG A 301 -30.11 -4.20 21.15
N GLY A 302 -31.29 -4.75 20.93
CA GLY A 302 -31.49 -5.84 19.96
C GLY A 302 -31.53 -7.21 20.63
N PRO A 303 -31.23 -8.30 19.91
CA PRO A 303 -31.26 -9.65 20.49
C PRO A 303 -30.03 -9.93 21.36
N VAL A 304 -30.21 -10.73 22.41
CA VAL A 304 -29.09 -11.41 23.09
C VAL A 304 -28.77 -12.67 22.30
N LEU A 305 -27.63 -12.70 21.63
CA LEU A 305 -27.28 -13.73 20.65
C LEU A 305 -26.62 -14.96 21.26
N LEU A 306 -25.86 -14.78 22.34
CA LEU A 306 -25.14 -15.85 23.04
C LEU A 306 -25.42 -15.83 24.56
N ASP A 307 -25.37 -17.02 25.18
CA ASP A 307 -25.59 -17.25 26.61
C ASP A 307 -24.81 -18.49 27.03
N LYS A 308 -24.34 -18.56 28.28
CA LYS A 308 -23.57 -19.70 28.83
C LYS A 308 -22.40 -20.12 27.95
N VAL A 309 -21.67 -19.13 27.44
CA VAL A 309 -20.47 -19.35 26.62
C VAL A 309 -19.41 -20.00 27.49
N GLN A 310 -18.75 -21.02 26.95
CA GLN A 310 -17.66 -21.73 27.60
C GLN A 310 -16.54 -21.96 26.58
N CYS A 311 -15.57 -21.06 26.62
CA CYS A 311 -14.37 -21.13 25.82
C CYS A 311 -13.24 -21.88 26.54
N THR A 312 -12.32 -22.45 25.77
CA THR A 312 -11.03 -22.97 26.24
C THR A 312 -9.94 -21.90 26.25
N GLY A 313 -10.22 -20.72 25.68
CA GLY A 313 -9.34 -19.56 25.65
C GLY A 313 -8.49 -19.48 24.38
N THR A 314 -8.63 -20.43 23.46
CA THR A 314 -7.82 -20.54 22.23
C THR A 314 -8.60 -20.31 20.95
N GLU A 315 -9.92 -20.24 21.07
CA GLU A 315 -10.85 -20.08 19.97
C GLU A 315 -10.64 -18.78 19.20
N PRO A 316 -10.90 -18.76 17.88
CA PRO A 316 -10.79 -17.56 17.06
C PRO A 316 -11.97 -16.58 17.26
N SER A 317 -13.10 -17.06 17.80
CA SER A 317 -14.31 -16.28 18.09
C SER A 317 -15.17 -17.00 19.13
N LEU A 318 -16.02 -16.26 19.86
CA LEU A 318 -17.03 -16.86 20.76
C LEU A 318 -17.97 -17.82 20.01
N ALA A 319 -18.17 -17.61 18.71
CA ALA A 319 -18.95 -18.53 17.85
C ALA A 319 -18.34 -19.93 17.75
N SER A 320 -17.05 -20.09 18.09
CA SER A 320 -16.35 -21.38 18.10
C SER A 320 -16.28 -22.03 19.49
N CYS A 321 -16.79 -21.35 20.52
CA CYS A 321 -16.86 -21.89 21.88
C CYS A 321 -18.09 -22.78 22.07
N THR A 322 -18.16 -23.49 23.19
CA THR A 322 -19.35 -24.29 23.51
C THR A 322 -20.43 -23.39 24.09
N PHE A 323 -21.64 -23.37 23.50
CA PHE A 323 -22.81 -22.64 24.01
C PHE A 323 -24.11 -23.33 23.55
N PRO A 324 -25.29 -23.03 24.15
CA PRO A 324 -26.56 -23.71 23.89
C PRO A 324 -27.17 -23.51 22.49
N GLY A 325 -26.61 -22.60 21.70
CA GLY A 325 -27.04 -22.20 20.35
C GLY A 325 -27.44 -20.73 20.23
N TRP A 326 -27.42 -20.19 19.01
CA TRP A 326 -27.71 -18.78 18.72
C TRP A 326 -29.13 -18.39 19.12
N MET A 327 -29.30 -17.19 19.66
CA MET A 327 -30.58 -16.61 20.12
C MET A 327 -31.32 -17.45 21.18
N LYS A 328 -30.65 -18.42 21.82
CA LYS A 328 -31.22 -19.23 22.89
C LYS A 328 -30.82 -18.68 24.26
N SER A 329 -31.22 -17.45 24.54
CA SER A 329 -31.02 -16.80 25.83
C SER A 329 -32.34 -16.33 26.43
N HIS A 330 -32.43 -16.35 27.77
CA HIS A 330 -33.49 -15.70 28.54
C HIS A 330 -32.99 -14.44 29.27
N CYS A 331 -31.81 -13.94 28.91
CA CYS A 331 -31.24 -12.74 29.53
C CYS A 331 -31.90 -11.48 28.98
N SER A 332 -32.06 -10.50 29.87
CA SER A 332 -32.33 -9.11 29.52
C SER A 332 -31.02 -8.32 29.46
N HIS A 333 -31.05 -7.13 28.86
CA HIS A 333 -29.86 -6.30 28.66
C HIS A 333 -29.22 -5.77 29.95
N ASP A 334 -29.85 -5.95 31.11
CA ASP A 334 -29.21 -5.71 32.42
C ASP A 334 -28.15 -6.76 32.76
N LYS A 335 -28.00 -7.80 31.94
CA LYS A 335 -27.03 -8.90 32.06
C LYS A 335 -26.07 -8.98 30.88
N ASP A 336 -25.91 -7.91 30.12
CA ASP A 336 -24.96 -7.91 29.01
C ASP A 336 -23.52 -7.99 29.54
N ALA A 337 -22.74 -8.84 28.91
CA ALA A 337 -21.33 -9.05 29.18
C ALA A 337 -20.47 -7.92 28.59
N GLY A 338 -19.40 -7.58 29.30
CA GLY A 338 -18.38 -6.63 28.89
C GLY A 338 -16.99 -7.17 29.17
N VAL A 339 -15.98 -6.47 28.64
CA VAL A 339 -14.57 -6.82 28.86
C VAL A 339 -13.74 -5.56 29.07
N ILE A 340 -12.60 -5.75 29.75
CA ILE A 340 -11.44 -4.86 29.65
C ILE A 340 -10.28 -5.70 29.15
N CYS A 341 -9.68 -5.27 28.05
CA CYS A 341 -8.52 -5.88 27.42
C CYS A 341 -7.22 -5.20 27.88
N THR A 342 -6.11 -5.91 27.77
CA THR A 342 -4.78 -5.33 27.95
C THR A 342 -4.56 -4.21 26.92
N ASN A 343 -3.99 -3.06 27.33
CA ASN A 343 -3.58 -2.00 26.39
C ASN A 343 -2.53 -2.45 25.37
N GLU A 344 -1.90 -3.60 25.59
CA GLU A 344 -1.06 -4.28 24.60
C GLU A 344 -1.96 -4.85 23.48
N THR A 345 -2.09 -4.12 22.38
CA THR A 345 -2.52 -4.73 21.12
C THR A 345 -1.48 -5.78 20.73
N ARG A 346 -1.89 -6.91 20.14
CA ARG A 346 -1.02 -7.71 19.28
C ARG A 346 -0.65 -6.77 18.14
N GLY A 347 0.41 -6.00 18.31
CA GLY A 347 0.95 -5.05 17.33
C GLY A 347 1.49 -5.79 16.12
N ILE A 348 0.63 -6.56 15.45
CA ILE A 348 0.85 -7.26 14.21
C ILE A 348 0.32 -6.34 13.13
N HIS A 349 1.24 -5.80 12.35
CA HIS A 349 1.00 -4.91 11.25
C HIS A 349 1.16 -5.71 9.95
N THR A 350 0.06 -5.92 9.23
CA THR A 350 0.08 -6.64 7.96
C THR A 350 0.53 -5.71 6.84
N PHE A 351 1.61 -6.08 6.17
CA PHE A 351 2.00 -5.52 4.89
C PHE A 351 1.45 -6.42 3.79
N ASP A 352 0.51 -5.91 3.00
CA ASP A 352 -0.21 -6.70 1.99
C ASP A 352 -0.12 -6.06 0.60
N LEU A 353 0.63 -6.70 -0.28
CA LEU A 353 0.70 -6.43 -1.71
C LEU A 353 0.28 -7.68 -2.51
N SER A 354 -0.50 -8.58 -1.90
CA SER A 354 -0.91 -9.85 -2.51
C SER A 354 -1.85 -9.67 -3.70
N SER A 355 -2.52 -8.51 -3.84
CA SER A 355 -3.29 -8.18 -5.04
C SER A 355 -2.43 -8.13 -6.32
N GLU A 356 -1.11 -8.01 -6.18
CA GLU A 356 -0.15 -8.07 -7.28
C GLU A 356 0.15 -9.50 -7.74
N LEU A 357 -0.27 -10.55 -7.00
CA LEU A 357 0.13 -11.94 -7.26
C LEU A 357 -1.02 -12.96 -7.12
N PRO A 358 -0.95 -14.11 -7.82
CA PRO A 358 -1.85 -15.23 -7.60
C PRO A 358 -1.66 -15.83 -6.19
N ALA A 359 -2.75 -16.02 -5.45
CA ALA A 359 -2.75 -16.66 -4.12
C ALA A 359 -2.14 -18.09 -4.12
N ALA A 360 -2.12 -18.75 -5.28
CA ALA A 360 -1.50 -20.07 -5.46
C ALA A 360 0.01 -20.08 -5.18
N LEU A 361 0.73 -18.97 -5.35
CA LEU A 361 2.18 -18.92 -5.12
C LEU A 361 2.56 -19.15 -3.66
N GLU A 362 1.74 -18.67 -2.73
CA GLU A 362 1.92 -18.91 -1.30
C GLU A 362 1.76 -20.41 -0.97
N GLN A 363 0.74 -21.05 -1.54
CA GLN A 363 0.49 -22.48 -1.35
C GLN A 363 1.63 -23.34 -1.90
N ILE A 364 2.24 -22.94 -3.02
CA ILE A 364 3.42 -23.61 -3.58
C ILE A 364 4.58 -23.56 -2.58
N PHE A 365 4.86 -22.39 -1.99
CA PHE A 365 5.89 -22.29 -0.95
C PHE A 365 5.56 -23.16 0.26
N GLU A 366 4.33 -23.10 0.79
CA GLU A 366 3.95 -23.88 1.97
C GLU A 366 3.98 -25.40 1.72
N SER A 367 3.74 -25.85 0.48
CA SER A 367 3.79 -27.26 0.13
C SER A 367 5.18 -27.88 0.30
N GLN A 368 6.25 -27.08 0.18
CA GLN A 368 7.66 -27.50 0.21
C GLN A 368 7.98 -28.65 -0.79
N LYS A 369 7.21 -28.78 -1.87
CA LYS A 369 7.35 -29.82 -2.89
C LYS A 369 7.79 -29.23 -4.22
N GLY A 370 8.58 -29.98 -4.99
CA GLY A 370 8.98 -29.57 -6.35
C GLY A 370 10.09 -28.51 -6.39
N CYS A 371 10.82 -28.30 -5.29
CA CYS A 371 11.87 -27.30 -5.19
C CYS A 371 13.08 -27.62 -6.08
N ASP A 372 13.55 -26.63 -6.82
CA ASP A 372 14.77 -26.65 -7.63
C ASP A 372 15.87 -25.73 -7.05
N LEU A 373 15.60 -25.10 -5.91
CA LEU A 373 16.51 -24.24 -5.16
C LEU A 373 16.49 -24.59 -3.67
N PHE A 374 17.67 -24.66 -3.06
CA PHE A 374 17.83 -24.76 -1.61
C PHE A 374 18.58 -23.51 -1.12
N ILE A 375 17.92 -22.75 -0.25
CA ILE A 375 18.47 -21.57 0.42
C ILE A 375 19.14 -22.04 1.71
N THR A 376 20.44 -21.80 1.83
CA THR A 376 21.20 -22.11 3.05
C THR A 376 21.24 -20.87 3.94
N VAL A 377 20.70 -20.96 5.15
CA VAL A 377 20.79 -19.90 6.16
C VAL A 377 21.97 -20.22 7.07
N LYS A 378 22.89 -19.27 7.22
CA LYS A 378 24.08 -19.37 8.06
C LYS A 378 24.01 -18.34 9.18
N THR A 379 24.23 -18.80 10.40
CA THR A 379 24.48 -17.94 11.55
C THR A 379 25.96 -17.90 11.89
N LYS A 380 26.37 -16.96 12.75
CA LYS A 380 27.74 -16.92 13.29
C LYS A 380 28.06 -18.12 14.20
N GLU A 381 27.05 -18.85 14.64
CA GLU A 381 27.15 -19.98 15.59
C GLU A 381 27.05 -21.35 14.88
N GLU A 382 27.28 -21.40 13.57
CA GLU A 382 27.37 -22.61 12.71
C GLU A 382 26.08 -23.42 12.48
N ASP A 383 24.90 -22.93 12.89
CA ASP A 383 23.64 -23.57 12.50
C ASP A 383 23.33 -23.32 11.01
N GLU A 384 23.30 -24.40 10.22
CA GLU A 384 22.85 -24.38 8.82
C GLU A 384 21.40 -24.87 8.70
N LEU A 385 20.48 -23.94 8.39
CA LEU A 385 19.09 -24.27 8.05
C LEU A 385 18.91 -24.26 6.53
N GLY A 386 18.39 -25.34 5.96
CA GLY A 386 18.04 -25.44 4.54
C GLY A 386 16.56 -25.15 4.31
N ILE A 387 16.24 -24.18 3.44
CA ILE A 387 14.87 -23.85 3.06
C ILE A 387 14.64 -24.21 1.59
N CYS A 388 13.57 -24.98 1.36
CA CYS A 388 13.11 -25.41 0.05
C CYS A 388 12.48 -24.22 -0.70
N ALA A 389 12.94 -23.95 -1.93
CA ALA A 389 12.48 -22.82 -2.72
C ALA A 389 12.47 -23.12 -4.24
N HIS A 390 11.92 -22.19 -5.00
CA HIS A 390 11.70 -22.28 -6.45
C HIS A 390 12.43 -21.15 -7.16
N LYS A 391 13.44 -21.51 -7.96
CA LYS A 391 14.32 -20.56 -8.65
C LYS A 391 13.54 -19.64 -9.58
N LEU A 392 12.59 -20.19 -10.34
CA LEU A 392 11.78 -19.41 -11.28
C LEU A 392 11.01 -18.30 -10.55
N ILE A 393 10.25 -18.66 -9.51
CA ILE A 393 9.40 -17.73 -8.75
C ILE A 393 10.24 -16.61 -8.13
N LEU A 394 11.32 -16.96 -7.43
CA LEU A 394 12.19 -15.95 -6.81
C LEU A 394 12.95 -15.12 -7.86
N SER A 395 13.34 -15.69 -9.00
CA SER A 395 14.02 -14.91 -10.06
C SER A 395 13.09 -13.92 -10.78
N THR A 396 11.78 -14.19 -10.79
CA THR A 396 10.78 -13.28 -11.36
C THR A 396 10.36 -12.17 -10.40
N ASN A 397 10.64 -12.30 -9.10
CA ASN A 397 10.36 -11.24 -8.13
C ASN A 397 11.57 -10.28 -8.03
N PRO A 398 11.43 -9.00 -8.42
CA PRO A 398 12.52 -8.04 -8.32
C PRO A 398 13.06 -7.83 -6.90
N GLU A 399 12.22 -7.98 -5.87
CA GLU A 399 12.63 -7.85 -4.46
C GLU A 399 13.40 -9.07 -3.94
N ALA A 400 13.44 -10.17 -4.69
CA ALA A 400 14.22 -11.35 -4.37
C ALA A 400 15.57 -11.38 -5.11
N HIS A 401 15.85 -10.43 -6.01
CA HIS A 401 17.10 -10.41 -6.79
C HIS A 401 18.34 -10.29 -5.91
N GLY A 402 18.25 -9.61 -4.78
CA GLY A 402 19.36 -9.49 -3.83
C GLY A 402 19.71 -10.78 -3.08
N LEU A 403 18.92 -11.86 -3.24
CA LEU A 403 19.29 -13.19 -2.73
C LEU A 403 20.52 -13.77 -3.44
N TRP A 404 20.76 -13.40 -4.69
CA TRP A 404 21.89 -13.92 -5.48
C TRP A 404 23.05 -12.92 -5.47
N LYS A 405 24.20 -13.33 -4.93
CA LYS A 405 25.47 -12.60 -5.09
C LYS A 405 25.97 -12.70 -6.55
N GLU A 406 25.75 -13.84 -7.21
CA GLU A 406 26.11 -14.08 -8.60
C GLU A 406 24.99 -14.83 -9.38
N PRO A 407 24.79 -14.55 -10.68
CA PRO A 407 23.80 -15.26 -11.48
C PRO A 407 24.08 -16.76 -11.52
N ARG A 408 23.12 -17.58 -11.06
CA ARG A 408 23.15 -19.07 -11.01
C ARG A 408 23.95 -19.70 -9.86
N SER A 409 24.38 -18.95 -8.85
CA SER A 409 24.99 -19.53 -7.63
C SER A 409 23.96 -20.18 -6.70
N ARG A 410 24.43 -20.98 -5.73
CA ARG A 410 23.63 -21.34 -4.54
C ARG A 410 23.30 -20.06 -3.78
N VAL A 411 22.12 -20.02 -3.16
CA VAL A 411 21.69 -18.90 -2.32
C VAL A 411 22.12 -19.22 -0.89
N THR A 412 22.93 -18.34 -0.31
CA THR A 412 23.34 -18.42 1.08
C THR A 412 23.01 -17.11 1.76
N MET A 413 22.17 -17.18 2.79
CA MET A 413 21.77 -16.06 3.61
C MET A 413 22.60 -16.04 4.89
N GLU A 414 23.33 -14.95 5.12
CA GLU A 414 23.97 -14.68 6.41
C GLU A 414 22.97 -13.91 7.29
N VAL A 415 22.62 -14.48 8.44
CA VAL A 415 21.57 -13.97 9.33
C VAL A 415 22.04 -13.98 10.78
N ASP A 416 21.73 -12.92 11.53
CA ASP A 416 21.95 -12.87 12.98
C ASP A 416 21.13 -13.97 13.68
N THR A 417 21.68 -14.58 14.73
CA THR A 417 21.03 -15.70 15.45
C THR A 417 19.63 -15.33 15.96
N GLU A 418 19.46 -14.10 16.47
CA GLU A 418 18.16 -13.56 16.91
C GLU A 418 17.11 -13.45 15.79
N CYS A 419 17.53 -13.40 14.52
CA CYS A 419 16.66 -13.18 13.37
C CYS A 419 16.32 -14.45 12.60
N VAL A 420 16.89 -15.59 12.95
CA VAL A 420 16.56 -16.89 12.34
C VAL A 420 15.05 -17.20 12.35
N PRO A 421 14.29 -16.93 13.44
CA PRO A 421 12.86 -17.27 13.47
C PRO A 421 12.01 -16.61 12.38
N VAL A 422 12.41 -15.43 11.87
CA VAL A 422 11.63 -14.68 10.87
C VAL A 422 12.07 -14.95 9.42
N VAL A 423 13.10 -15.76 9.20
CA VAL A 423 13.65 -16.01 7.85
C VAL A 423 12.64 -16.73 6.96
N ARG A 424 11.89 -17.70 7.51
CA ARG A 424 10.85 -18.40 6.75
C ARG A 424 9.76 -17.44 6.29
N ASP A 425 9.32 -16.53 7.16
CA ASP A 425 8.30 -15.53 6.85
C ASP A 425 8.79 -14.51 5.81
N PHE A 426 10.06 -14.09 5.91
CA PHE A 426 10.68 -13.23 4.90
C PHE A 426 10.75 -13.91 3.52
N ILE A 427 11.14 -15.19 3.45
CA ILE A 427 11.16 -15.91 2.16
C ILE A 427 9.73 -16.09 1.66
N LYS A 428 8.77 -16.43 2.53
CA LYS A 428 7.35 -16.54 2.18
C LYS A 428 6.81 -15.23 1.58
N TYR A 429 7.18 -14.08 2.15
CA TYR A 429 6.85 -12.76 1.60
C TYR A 429 7.30 -12.59 0.14
N LEU A 430 8.44 -13.16 -0.25
CA LEU A 430 8.90 -13.11 -1.64
C LEU A 430 8.02 -13.93 -2.60
N TYR A 431 7.13 -14.79 -2.09
CA TYR A 431 6.11 -15.52 -2.86
C TYR A 431 4.73 -14.87 -2.76
N SER A 432 4.31 -14.49 -1.56
CA SER A 432 2.95 -14.03 -1.28
C SER A 432 2.76 -12.52 -1.41
N ARG A 433 3.87 -11.75 -1.31
CA ARG A 433 3.87 -10.29 -1.16
C ARG A 433 3.07 -9.81 0.05
N ARG A 434 2.88 -10.70 1.03
CA ARG A 434 2.11 -10.48 2.25
C ARG A 434 2.88 -10.98 3.46
N ILE A 435 3.03 -10.13 4.47
CA ILE A 435 3.72 -10.49 5.72
C ILE A 435 3.13 -9.74 6.91
N ASP A 436 3.06 -10.44 8.02
CA ASP A 436 2.64 -9.90 9.31
C ASP A 436 3.89 -9.50 10.11
N VAL A 437 3.98 -8.22 10.49
CA VAL A 437 5.15 -7.64 11.16
C VAL A 437 4.77 -7.24 12.58
N SER A 438 5.46 -7.80 13.57
CA SER A 438 5.33 -7.41 14.97
C SER A 438 6.43 -6.45 15.43
N LEU A 439 6.24 -5.74 16.54
CA LEU A 439 7.32 -4.94 17.15
C LEU A 439 8.55 -5.79 17.55
N SER A 440 8.37 -7.09 17.83
CA SER A 440 9.47 -8.01 18.11
C SER A 440 10.20 -8.52 16.85
N SER A 441 9.52 -8.54 15.69
CA SER A 441 10.08 -9.04 14.43
C SER A 441 10.53 -7.93 13.48
N VAL A 442 10.03 -6.69 13.64
CA VAL A 442 10.27 -5.56 12.73
C VAL A 442 11.75 -5.29 12.50
N ARG A 443 12.58 -5.39 13.57
CA ARG A 443 14.02 -5.20 13.45
C ARG A 443 14.67 -6.25 12.56
N CYS A 444 14.33 -7.52 12.75
CA CYS A 444 14.89 -8.60 11.98
C CYS A 444 14.39 -8.60 10.53
N LEU A 445 13.10 -8.33 10.31
CA LEU A 445 12.54 -8.20 8.97
C LEU A 445 13.14 -7.00 8.21
N HIS A 446 13.36 -5.88 8.88
CA HIS A 446 14.07 -4.74 8.31
C HIS A 446 15.52 -5.09 7.93
N LYS A 447 16.27 -5.76 8.82
CA LYS A 447 17.65 -6.22 8.54
C LYS A 447 17.69 -7.12 7.31
N LEU A 448 16.79 -8.10 7.22
CA LEU A 448 16.70 -9.00 6.07
C LEU A 448 16.32 -8.25 4.79
N ALA A 449 15.32 -7.38 4.86
CA ALA A 449 14.87 -6.61 3.71
C ALA A 449 15.97 -5.68 3.17
N SER A 450 16.72 -5.03 4.06
CA SER A 450 17.88 -4.20 3.72
C SER A 450 19.01 -5.05 3.10
N ALA A 451 19.37 -6.18 3.72
CA ALA A 451 20.47 -7.04 3.26
C ALA A 451 20.20 -7.68 1.88
N TYR A 452 18.96 -8.07 1.60
CA TYR A 452 18.58 -8.79 0.39
C TYR A 452 17.77 -7.95 -0.61
N GLY A 453 17.66 -6.64 -0.40
CA GLY A 453 17.15 -5.69 -1.39
C GLY A 453 15.62 -5.63 -1.53
N ALA A 454 14.85 -6.09 -0.54
CA ALA A 454 13.40 -5.97 -0.51
C ALA A 454 12.95 -4.56 -0.06
N LYS A 455 13.14 -3.57 -0.93
CA LYS A 455 13.01 -2.13 -0.61
C LYS A 455 11.64 -1.72 -0.07
N ARG A 456 10.53 -2.28 -0.58
CA ARG A 456 9.18 -1.95 -0.12
C ARG A 456 8.94 -2.46 1.29
N LEU A 457 9.36 -3.69 1.58
CA LEU A 457 9.29 -4.25 2.94
C LEU A 457 10.22 -3.48 3.89
N GLN A 458 11.44 -3.16 3.45
CA GLN A 458 12.37 -2.34 4.23
C GLN A 458 11.73 -1.00 4.60
N SER A 459 11.17 -0.28 3.61
CA SER A 459 10.49 0.99 3.83
C SER A 459 9.30 0.84 4.78
N TYR A 460 8.47 -0.19 4.61
CA TYR A 460 7.35 -0.45 5.52
C TYR A 460 7.81 -0.70 6.96
N CYS A 461 8.79 -1.57 7.18
CA CYS A 461 9.38 -1.78 8.50
C CYS A 461 10.02 -0.50 9.06
N GLY A 462 10.63 0.32 8.20
CA GLY A 462 11.14 1.65 8.52
C GLY A 462 10.07 2.55 9.14
N HIS A 463 8.88 2.59 8.54
CA HIS A 463 7.75 3.36 9.08
C HIS A 463 7.21 2.79 10.39
N LEU A 464 7.24 1.46 10.59
CA LEU A 464 6.81 0.86 11.85
C LEU A 464 7.71 1.22 13.04
N PHE A 465 8.99 1.52 12.81
CA PHE A 465 9.85 2.05 13.87
C PHE A 465 9.37 3.40 14.42
N ALA A 466 8.59 4.17 13.65
CA ALA A 466 8.00 5.42 14.14
C ALA A 466 7.08 5.21 15.35
N ILE A 467 6.50 4.01 15.50
CA ILE A 467 5.68 3.63 16.66
C ILE A 467 6.52 3.54 17.94
N LEU A 468 7.82 3.19 17.83
CA LEU A 468 8.69 2.98 18.99
C LEU A 468 9.30 4.27 19.54
N LEU A 469 9.41 5.31 18.71
CA LEU A 469 10.09 6.56 19.08
C LEU A 469 9.44 7.29 20.28
N PRO A 470 8.10 7.38 20.39
CA PRO A 470 7.48 8.14 21.46
C PRO A 470 7.39 7.43 22.81
N GLU A 471 7.74 6.14 22.86
CA GLU A 471 7.68 5.32 24.08
C GLU A 471 8.82 5.62 25.07
N ASP A 472 9.89 6.28 24.62
CA ASP A 472 11.09 6.55 25.42
C ASP A 472 11.28 8.06 25.72
N PRO A 473 10.87 8.54 26.90
CA PRO A 473 11.04 9.95 27.28
C PRO A 473 12.50 10.35 27.50
N SER A 474 13.44 9.39 27.61
CA SER A 474 14.87 9.68 27.75
C SER A 474 15.56 10.01 26.43
N PHE A 475 14.88 9.83 25.29
CA PHE A 475 15.42 9.99 23.93
C PHE A 475 16.57 9.03 23.58
N ARG A 476 16.85 8.01 24.38
CA ARG A 476 17.88 7.01 24.08
C ARG A 476 17.49 6.14 22.87
N THR A 477 16.25 5.65 22.84
CA THR A 477 15.71 4.82 21.76
C THR A 477 15.72 5.54 20.41
N PRO A 478 15.27 6.80 20.28
CA PRO A 478 15.45 7.59 19.06
C PRO A 478 16.90 7.70 18.57
N LEU A 479 17.87 7.93 19.47
CA LEU A 479 19.28 8.04 19.10
C LEU A 479 19.88 6.68 18.67
N ASP A 480 19.51 5.60 19.38
CA ASP A 480 19.93 4.23 19.03
C ASP A 480 19.34 3.81 17.67
N LEU A 481 18.08 4.17 17.39
CA LEU A 481 17.44 3.93 16.09
C LEU A 481 18.07 4.76 14.98
N TYR A 482 18.43 6.02 15.23
CA TYR A 482 19.18 6.84 14.26
C TYR A 482 20.54 6.22 13.94
N ALA A 483 21.29 5.77 14.95
CA ALA A 483 22.56 5.07 14.74
C ALA A 483 22.38 3.77 13.93
N TYR A 484 21.30 3.04 14.20
CA TYR A 484 20.93 1.85 13.43
C TYR A 484 20.54 2.18 11.98
N ALA A 485 19.83 3.29 11.74
CA ALA A 485 19.48 3.75 10.40
C ALA A 485 20.73 4.04 9.55
N LEU A 486 21.71 4.73 10.14
CA LEU A 486 23.00 4.98 9.48
C LEU A 486 23.77 3.68 9.18
N ALA A 487 23.78 2.74 10.13
CA ALA A 487 24.44 1.44 9.96
C ALA A 487 23.78 0.60 8.86
N SER A 488 22.45 0.66 8.74
CA SER A 488 21.66 -0.04 7.73
C SER A 488 21.53 0.73 6.40
N ARG A 489 22.04 1.96 6.32
CA ARG A 489 21.94 2.88 5.18
C ARG A 489 20.49 3.06 4.71
N ASP A 490 19.58 3.21 5.67
CA ASP A 490 18.17 3.45 5.40
C ASP A 490 17.85 4.95 5.50
N PRO A 491 17.73 5.66 4.36
CA PRO A 491 17.45 7.10 4.37
C PRO A 491 16.02 7.41 4.84
N VAL A 492 15.08 6.47 4.73
CA VAL A 492 13.70 6.67 5.18
C VAL A 492 13.66 6.63 6.71
N LEU A 493 14.30 5.62 7.31
CA LEU A 493 14.38 5.50 8.77
C LEU A 493 15.21 6.65 9.37
N GLU A 494 16.32 7.03 8.71
CA GLU A 494 17.13 8.18 9.11
C GLU A 494 16.27 9.44 9.18
N GLU A 495 15.52 9.75 8.11
CA GLU A 495 14.64 10.90 8.05
C GLU A 495 13.53 10.85 9.10
N ILE A 496 12.92 9.68 9.34
CA ILE A 496 11.91 9.50 10.41
C ILE A 496 12.49 9.85 11.78
N CYS A 497 13.70 9.38 12.11
CA CYS A 497 14.36 9.68 13.38
C CYS A 497 14.72 11.17 13.49
N VAL A 498 15.29 11.77 12.44
CA VAL A 498 15.66 13.19 12.42
C VAL A 498 14.41 14.07 12.55
N GLN A 499 13.33 13.73 11.85
CA GLN A 499 12.03 14.41 11.94
C GLN A 499 11.48 14.40 13.36
N PHE A 500 11.43 13.22 14.00
CA PHE A 500 10.96 13.07 15.37
C PHE A 500 11.76 13.92 16.35
N LEU A 501 13.09 13.85 16.25
CA LEU A 501 14.00 14.62 17.10
C LEU A 501 13.91 16.13 16.85
N ALA A 502 13.66 16.56 15.61
CA ALA A 502 13.47 17.97 15.28
C ALA A 502 12.16 18.52 15.86
N TRP A 503 11.06 17.76 15.75
CA TRP A 503 9.77 18.12 16.33
C TRP A 503 9.77 18.11 17.86
N ASN A 504 10.72 17.40 18.47
CA ASN A 504 10.84 17.28 19.92
C ASN A 504 12.16 17.85 20.45
N PHE A 505 12.80 18.76 19.69
CA PHE A 505 14.11 19.30 20.03
C PHE A 505 14.12 20.01 21.39
N GLY A 506 13.07 20.79 21.70
CA GLY A 506 12.92 21.42 23.02
C GLY A 506 12.97 20.42 24.17
N ALA A 507 12.28 19.28 24.05
CA ALA A 507 12.33 18.20 25.06
C ALA A 507 13.67 17.48 25.06
N LEU A 508 14.24 17.21 23.88
CA LEU A 508 15.55 16.57 23.72
C LEU A 508 16.66 17.36 24.44
N THR A 509 16.68 18.69 24.34
CA THR A 509 17.69 19.53 25.01
C THR A 509 17.62 19.51 26.54
N GLN A 510 16.52 19.03 27.10
CA GLN A 510 16.33 18.87 28.54
C GLN A 510 16.50 17.42 29.02
N ALA A 511 16.73 16.48 28.09
CA ALA A 511 16.82 15.06 28.39
C ALA A 511 18.26 14.64 28.72
N GLU A 512 18.41 13.56 29.50
CA GLU A 512 19.71 12.97 29.85
C GLU A 512 20.53 12.54 28.62
N ALA A 513 19.87 12.29 27.48
CA ALA A 513 20.53 11.92 26.24
C ALA A 513 21.16 13.11 25.49
N TRP A 514 20.86 14.37 25.86
CA TRP A 514 21.35 15.56 25.17
C TRP A 514 22.87 15.57 24.94
N PRO A 515 23.72 15.27 25.96
CA PRO A 515 25.17 15.22 25.77
C PRO A 515 25.65 14.14 24.80
N ASN A 516 24.83 13.13 24.54
CA ASN A 516 25.16 12.00 23.68
C ASN A 516 24.81 12.22 22.21
N VAL A 517 24.07 13.28 21.88
CA VAL A 517 23.69 13.63 20.49
C VAL A 517 24.94 13.80 19.62
N PRO A 518 25.07 13.09 18.48
CA PRO A 518 26.20 13.26 17.55
C PRO A 518 26.22 14.62 16.84
N THR A 519 27.42 15.15 16.56
CA THR A 519 27.61 16.43 15.85
C THR A 519 26.93 16.45 14.47
N ALA A 520 26.95 15.32 13.74
CA ALA A 520 26.30 15.20 12.44
C ALA A 520 24.78 15.36 12.54
N LEU A 521 24.16 14.60 13.45
CA LEU A 521 22.73 14.70 13.72
C LEU A 521 22.33 16.11 14.13
N LEU A 522 23.09 16.74 15.02
CA LEU A 522 22.82 18.10 15.47
C LEU A 522 22.89 19.11 14.32
N ARG A 523 23.83 18.93 13.38
CA ARG A 523 23.91 19.73 12.16
C ARG A 523 22.65 19.60 11.30
N ASP A 524 22.12 18.39 11.18
CA ASP A 524 20.91 18.11 10.39
C ASP A 524 19.68 18.72 11.06
N LEU A 525 19.53 18.52 12.38
CA LEU A 525 18.47 19.14 13.19
C LEU A 525 18.46 20.66 13.04
N LEU A 526 19.61 21.32 13.25
CA LEU A 526 19.74 22.77 13.13
C LEU A 526 19.49 23.29 11.70
N SER A 527 19.57 22.45 10.69
CA SER A 527 19.28 22.87 9.31
C SER A 527 17.77 22.92 9.03
N ARG A 528 16.91 22.32 9.87
CA ARG A 528 15.47 22.21 9.60
C ARG A 528 14.66 23.42 10.05
N SER A 529 13.84 23.95 9.14
CA SER A 529 12.89 25.05 9.44
C SER A 529 11.72 24.63 10.34
N GLU A 530 11.43 23.34 10.44
CA GLU A 530 10.40 22.78 11.33
C GLU A 530 10.93 22.32 12.70
N LEU A 531 12.18 22.67 13.04
CA LEU A 531 12.70 22.36 14.36
C LEU A 531 11.90 23.13 15.43
N VAL A 532 11.34 22.38 16.39
CA VAL A 532 10.45 22.89 17.44
C VAL A 532 11.27 23.25 18.67
N THR A 533 11.26 24.52 19.03
CA THR A 533 12.09 25.05 20.11
C THR A 533 11.42 26.27 20.76
N PRO A 534 11.65 26.61 22.04
CA PRO A 534 11.05 27.82 22.62
C PRO A 534 11.44 29.11 21.89
N SER A 535 12.69 29.22 21.43
CA SER A 535 13.23 30.37 20.69
C SER A 535 14.59 30.02 20.08
N GLU A 536 15.10 30.85 19.16
CA GLU A 536 16.47 30.66 18.65
C GLU A 536 17.53 30.88 19.74
N LEU A 537 17.26 31.73 20.74
CA LEU A 537 18.13 31.87 21.90
C LEU A 537 18.26 30.56 22.67
N ALA A 538 17.15 29.83 22.85
CA ALA A 538 17.15 28.53 23.52
C ALA A 538 18.02 27.51 22.77
N VAL A 539 18.02 27.54 21.44
CA VAL A 539 18.92 26.72 20.61
C VAL A 539 20.39 27.05 20.92
N LEU A 540 20.73 28.34 20.95
CA LEU A 540 22.11 28.78 21.20
C LEU A 540 22.60 28.42 22.61
N LEU A 541 21.73 28.55 23.63
CA LEU A 541 22.06 28.16 25.00
C LEU A 541 22.26 26.65 25.13
N ALA A 542 21.38 25.85 24.52
CA ALA A 542 21.54 24.39 24.51
C ALA A 542 22.84 23.95 23.82
N LEU A 543 23.24 24.63 22.74
CA LEU A 543 24.52 24.38 22.06
C LEU A 543 25.73 24.74 22.92
N ASP A 544 25.66 25.81 23.69
CA ASP A 544 26.72 26.20 24.63
C ASP A 544 26.94 25.09 25.67
N GLU A 545 25.86 24.64 26.31
CA GLU A 545 25.88 23.53 27.26
C GLU A 545 26.43 22.24 26.63
N TRP A 546 25.87 21.83 25.49
CA TRP A 546 26.31 20.63 24.76
C TRP A 546 27.80 20.66 24.38
N SER A 547 28.30 21.84 24.02
CA SER A 547 29.70 22.01 23.62
C SER A 547 30.69 21.93 24.79
N GLN A 548 30.26 22.26 26.01
CA GLN A 548 31.12 22.24 27.20
C GLN A 548 31.39 20.80 27.66
N GLU A 549 30.44 19.90 27.47
CA GLU A 549 30.56 18.51 27.90
C GLU A 549 31.43 17.64 26.96
N ARG A 550 31.75 18.16 25.77
CA ARG A 550 32.50 17.42 24.73
C ARG A 550 33.78 18.11 24.31
N ARG A 551 34.83 17.32 24.07
CA ARG A 551 36.08 17.77 23.43
C ARG A 551 35.92 17.84 21.91
N ILE A 552 35.20 18.84 21.43
CA ILE A 552 34.91 19.03 19.99
C ILE A 552 35.92 19.99 19.36
N SER A 553 36.22 19.78 18.08
CA SER A 553 37.09 20.71 17.35
C SER A 553 36.39 22.07 17.14
N ARG A 554 37.18 23.14 17.15
CA ARG A 554 36.68 24.50 16.90
C ARG A 554 35.89 24.62 15.60
N GLY A 555 36.35 23.99 14.52
CA GLY A 555 35.68 24.07 13.21
C GLY A 555 34.32 23.38 13.17
N GLU A 556 34.12 22.31 13.95
CA GLU A 556 32.81 21.65 14.05
C GLU A 556 31.79 22.52 14.76
N VAL A 557 32.20 23.19 15.85
CA VAL A 557 31.35 24.13 16.59
C VAL A 557 31.01 25.34 15.72
N GLU A 558 31.97 25.90 14.99
CA GLU A 558 31.72 26.97 14.01
C GLU A 558 30.67 26.54 12.96
N GLY A 559 30.75 25.30 12.47
CA GLY A 559 29.77 24.73 11.53
C GLY A 559 28.34 24.61 12.10
N LEU A 560 28.20 24.38 13.40
CA LEU A 560 26.90 24.38 14.08
C LEU A 560 26.39 25.81 14.32
N LEU A 561 27.26 26.71 14.80
CA LEU A 561 26.94 28.11 15.04
C LEU A 561 26.51 28.86 13.78
N GLU A 562 27.07 28.50 12.62
CA GLU A 562 26.65 29.05 11.32
C GLU A 562 25.16 28.80 11.01
N ARG A 563 24.56 27.73 11.56
CA ARG A 563 23.15 27.35 11.37
C ARG A 563 22.20 27.97 12.40
N VAL A 564 22.72 28.60 13.44
CA VAL A 564 21.91 29.37 14.40
C VAL A 564 21.45 30.67 13.74
N ARG A 565 20.15 30.95 13.83
CA ARG A 565 19.52 32.09 13.16
C ARG A 565 19.61 33.35 14.03
N PHE A 566 20.81 33.93 14.16
CA PHE A 566 21.02 35.16 14.95
C PHE A 566 20.00 36.30 14.66
N PRO A 567 19.55 36.55 13.41
CA PRO A 567 18.49 37.52 13.13
C PRO A 567 17.13 37.25 13.82
N MET A 568 16.92 36.03 14.33
CA MET A 568 15.72 35.63 15.08
C MET A 568 15.91 35.75 16.61
N ILE A 569 17.08 36.19 17.08
CA ILE A 569 17.34 36.48 18.49
C ILE A 569 17.07 37.96 18.74
N LEU A 570 16.34 38.29 19.82
CA LEU A 570 15.97 39.68 20.09
C LEU A 570 17.21 40.56 20.37
N PRO A 571 17.22 41.85 19.98
CA PRO A 571 18.36 42.75 20.18
C PRO A 571 18.88 42.82 21.62
N ARG A 572 17.97 42.79 22.61
CA ARG A 572 18.33 42.75 24.03
C ARG A 572 19.12 41.49 24.41
N ASP A 573 18.75 40.35 23.82
CA ASP A 573 19.33 39.05 24.13
C ASP A 573 20.66 38.88 23.36
N LEU A 574 20.76 39.42 22.15
CA LEU A 574 22.03 39.53 21.42
C LEU A 574 23.08 40.28 22.25
N PHE A 575 22.70 41.39 22.90
CA PHE A 575 23.62 42.17 23.74
C PHE A 575 24.14 41.38 24.95
N THR A 576 23.32 40.50 25.53
CA THR A 576 23.68 39.75 26.74
C THR A 576 24.57 38.54 26.45
N LEU A 577 24.64 38.05 25.21
CA LEU A 577 25.45 36.88 24.82
C LEU A 577 26.92 36.99 25.25
N GLN A 578 27.53 38.18 25.14
CA GLN A 578 28.93 38.39 25.50
C GLN A 578 29.25 38.19 26.99
N PHE A 579 28.23 38.26 27.85
CA PHE A 579 28.37 38.13 29.29
C PHE A 579 28.00 36.72 29.78
N ASN A 580 27.08 36.06 29.08
CA ASN A 580 26.43 34.85 29.58
C ASN A 580 26.82 33.57 28.82
N LEU A 581 27.51 33.69 27.68
CA LEU A 581 27.77 32.54 26.80
C LEU A 581 29.27 32.22 26.72
N SER A 582 29.63 30.98 27.01
CA SER A 582 31.04 30.53 26.94
C SER A 582 31.54 30.52 25.49
N LEU A 583 30.68 30.12 24.55
CA LEU A 583 30.94 30.05 23.12
C LEU A 583 31.26 31.42 22.50
N TYR A 584 30.77 32.52 23.09
CA TYR A 584 31.08 33.86 22.61
C TYR A 584 32.59 34.11 22.63
N TRP A 585 33.26 33.77 23.74
CA TRP A 585 34.68 34.06 23.91
C TRP A 585 35.57 33.15 23.07
N SER A 586 35.19 31.88 22.91
CA SER A 586 35.92 30.94 22.06
C SER A 586 35.76 31.22 20.56
N HIS A 587 34.65 31.83 20.14
CA HIS A 587 34.32 32.10 18.73
C HIS A 587 34.00 33.58 18.45
N LYS A 588 34.69 34.49 19.15
CA LYS A 588 34.38 35.93 19.16
C LYS A 588 34.20 36.56 17.79
N ALA A 589 35.07 36.25 16.83
CA ALA A 589 34.99 36.80 15.48
C ALA A 589 33.70 36.40 14.74
N LEU A 590 33.28 35.14 14.88
CA LEU A 590 32.04 34.64 14.29
C LEU A 590 30.82 35.30 14.94
N PHE A 591 30.79 35.38 16.27
CA PHE A 591 29.72 36.04 17.01
C PHE A 591 29.61 37.51 16.63
N GLN A 592 30.71 38.26 16.57
CA GLN A 592 30.69 39.66 16.16
C GLN A 592 30.11 39.84 14.75
N LYS A 593 30.49 38.98 13.81
CA LYS A 593 29.94 38.99 12.44
C LYS A 593 28.43 38.70 12.43
N LYS A 594 28.00 37.64 13.09
CA LYS A 594 26.59 37.20 13.14
C LYS A 594 25.70 38.19 13.90
N MET A 595 26.19 38.75 15.00
CA MET A 595 25.50 39.80 15.75
C MET A 595 25.35 41.07 14.93
N LEU A 596 26.37 41.49 14.19
CA LEU A 596 26.26 42.64 13.28
C LEU A 596 25.18 42.39 12.21
N GLN A 597 25.18 41.21 11.59
CA GLN A 597 24.15 40.81 10.62
C GLN A 597 22.74 40.87 11.22
N ALA A 598 22.57 40.36 12.45
CA ALA A 598 21.29 40.40 13.14
C ALA A 598 20.85 41.83 13.46
N LEU A 599 21.75 42.67 13.99
CA LEU A 599 21.45 44.07 14.28
C LEU A 599 21.11 44.86 13.02
N GLU A 600 21.82 44.63 11.92
CA GLU A 600 21.49 45.18 10.60
C GLU A 600 20.06 44.80 10.21
N PHE A 601 19.70 43.51 10.32
CA PHE A 601 18.35 43.01 10.04
C PHE A 601 17.26 43.63 10.94
N HIS A 602 17.58 43.91 12.21
CA HIS A 602 16.64 44.54 13.11
C HIS A 602 16.47 46.03 12.84
N THR A 603 17.47 46.74 12.33
CA THR A 603 17.50 48.22 12.34
C THR A 603 17.46 48.88 10.97
N VAL A 604 17.92 48.20 9.92
CA VAL A 604 18.07 48.78 8.58
C VAL A 604 16.86 48.42 7.71
N PRO A 605 16.23 49.40 7.02
CA PRO A 605 15.17 49.14 6.04
C PRO A 605 15.53 48.05 5.04
N PHE A 606 14.58 47.16 4.73
CA PHE A 606 14.84 46.00 3.87
C PHE A 606 15.28 46.38 2.47
N GLU A 607 14.79 47.50 1.93
CA GLU A 607 15.17 47.98 0.61
C GLU A 607 16.67 48.25 0.54
N LEU A 608 17.23 48.82 1.60
CA LEU A 608 18.66 49.10 1.71
C LEU A 608 19.47 47.82 1.93
N LEU A 609 18.98 46.88 2.75
CA LEU A 609 19.64 45.59 2.93
C LEU A 609 19.64 44.77 1.65
N ALA A 610 18.53 44.71 0.92
CA ALA A 610 18.43 44.04 -0.37
C ALA A 610 19.40 44.68 -1.38
N GLN A 611 19.43 46.01 -1.45
CA GLN A 611 20.29 46.74 -2.39
C GLN A 611 21.79 46.56 -2.12
N TYR A 612 22.23 46.67 -0.86
CA TYR A 612 23.66 46.74 -0.53
C TYR A 612 24.25 45.46 0.04
N ARG A 613 23.42 44.56 0.59
CA ARG A 613 23.84 43.26 1.11
C ARG A 613 23.40 42.09 0.23
N GLY A 614 22.59 42.33 -0.80
CA GLY A 614 21.99 41.25 -1.60
C GLY A 614 21.07 40.37 -0.75
N LEU A 615 20.45 40.95 0.29
CA LEU A 615 19.68 40.21 1.27
C LEU A 615 18.49 39.52 0.62
N ASN A 616 18.41 38.20 0.78
CA ASN A 616 17.29 37.40 0.32
C ASN A 616 16.46 36.89 1.50
N LEU A 617 15.26 37.46 1.67
CA LEU A 617 14.33 37.11 2.77
C LEU A 617 13.78 35.68 2.68
N THR A 618 13.98 35.01 1.54
CA THR A 618 13.62 33.59 1.42
C THR A 618 14.66 32.66 2.05
N GLU A 619 15.82 33.17 2.47
CA GLU A 619 16.83 32.36 3.17
C GLU A 619 16.35 32.01 4.58
N ASP A 620 16.61 30.75 4.99
CA ASP A 620 16.20 30.21 6.28
C ASP A 620 16.70 31.03 7.48
N ILE A 621 17.86 31.68 7.37
CA ILE A 621 18.44 32.50 8.44
C ILE A 621 17.57 33.71 8.82
N TYR A 622 16.71 34.15 7.90
CA TYR A 622 15.77 35.27 8.08
C TYR A 622 14.33 34.82 8.34
N GLN A 623 14.12 33.52 8.56
CA GLN A 623 12.80 32.95 8.85
C GLN A 623 12.78 32.31 10.24
N PRO A 624 11.70 32.49 11.01
CA PRO A 624 11.55 31.81 12.30
C PRO A 624 11.39 30.30 12.08
N ARG A 625 11.83 29.51 13.07
CA ARG A 625 11.49 28.08 13.18
C ARG A 625 10.11 27.92 13.82
N LEU A 626 9.79 26.72 14.32
CA LEU A 626 8.57 26.49 15.12
C LEU A 626 8.82 26.91 16.57
N TYR A 627 8.64 28.21 16.84
CA TYR A 627 8.83 28.76 18.18
C TYR A 627 7.64 28.50 19.10
N THR A 628 7.89 27.82 20.22
CA THR A 628 6.86 27.43 21.20
C THR A 628 6.73 28.38 22.40
N SER A 629 7.52 29.46 22.44
CA SER A 629 7.33 30.49 23.46
C SER A 629 5.96 31.19 23.31
N PRO A 630 5.38 31.72 24.40
CA PRO A 630 4.07 32.37 24.37
C PRO A 630 3.97 33.59 23.44
N THR A 631 5.12 34.16 23.03
CA THR A 631 5.14 35.26 22.07
C THR A 631 4.84 34.81 20.65
N TRP A 632 5.11 33.55 20.29
CA TRP A 632 4.98 33.05 18.92
C TRP A 632 3.91 31.97 18.77
N SER A 633 3.40 31.46 19.89
CA SER A 633 2.50 30.33 19.90
C SER A 633 1.50 30.40 21.03
N ALA A 634 0.43 29.63 20.90
CA ALA A 634 -0.55 29.39 21.95
C ALA A 634 -1.06 27.95 21.90
N SER A 635 -1.51 27.42 23.04
CA SER A 635 -1.97 26.04 23.19
C SER A 635 -3.43 25.95 23.65
N VAL A 636 -4.12 24.91 23.20
CA VAL A 636 -5.43 24.46 23.69
C VAL A 636 -5.24 23.08 24.31
N MET A 637 -5.71 22.93 25.54
CA MET A 637 -5.75 21.64 26.23
C MET A 637 -7.13 21.00 26.07
N GLY A 638 -7.19 19.67 26.16
CA GLY A 638 -8.43 18.95 25.89
C GLY A 638 -9.62 19.20 26.82
N SER A 639 -9.41 19.88 27.95
CA SER A 639 -10.50 20.32 28.82
C SER A 639 -11.19 21.62 28.36
N ASP A 640 -10.70 22.28 27.30
CA ASP A 640 -11.21 23.56 26.83
C ASP A 640 -11.59 23.56 25.34
N TYR A 641 -11.96 22.37 24.84
CA TYR A 641 -12.57 22.22 23.51
C TYR A 641 -13.85 23.08 23.41
N ASP A 642 -14.09 23.68 22.25
CA ASP A 642 -15.22 24.59 21.94
C ASP A 642 -15.15 26.03 22.47
N ARG A 643 -13.98 26.57 22.85
CA ARG A 643 -13.81 28.02 23.09
C ARG A 643 -12.72 28.65 22.23
N TYR A 644 -13.02 29.84 21.69
CA TYR A 644 -11.99 30.71 21.09
C TYR A 644 -10.92 31.02 22.14
N ARG A 645 -9.67 30.71 21.80
CA ARG A 645 -8.50 31.19 22.52
C ARG A 645 -7.87 32.33 21.75
N SER A 646 -7.88 33.51 22.35
CA SER A 646 -7.21 34.67 21.79
C SER A 646 -5.83 34.83 22.42
N PHE A 647 -4.84 35.10 21.59
CA PHE A 647 -3.48 35.41 22.00
C PHE A 647 -2.91 36.51 21.11
N GLN A 648 -1.89 37.20 21.60
CA GLN A 648 -1.24 38.28 20.87
C GLN A 648 0.17 37.88 20.51
N THR A 649 0.47 37.84 19.22
CA THR A 649 1.85 37.69 18.75
C THR A 649 2.40 39.07 18.40
N PRO A 650 3.68 39.36 18.65
CA PRO A 650 4.30 40.57 18.14
C PRO A 650 4.38 40.48 16.61
N GLN A 651 4.32 41.63 15.93
CA GLN A 651 4.84 41.70 14.57
C GLN A 651 6.33 41.29 14.55
N HIS A 652 6.78 40.80 13.39
CA HIS A 652 8.08 40.17 13.19
C HIS A 652 9.23 40.88 13.96
N PRO A 653 10.22 40.17 14.53
CA PRO A 653 11.26 40.69 15.43
C PRO A 653 12.15 41.82 14.88
N SER A 654 12.00 42.23 13.62
CA SER A 654 12.69 43.44 13.12
C SER A 654 12.05 44.68 13.75
N PHE A 655 12.88 45.60 14.27
CA PHE A 655 12.44 46.83 14.94
C PHE A 655 11.58 47.71 14.01
N LEU A 656 11.70 47.52 12.70
CA LEU A 656 10.92 48.20 11.67
C LEU A 656 9.40 47.96 11.77
N PHE A 657 8.95 46.92 12.47
CA PHE A 657 7.51 46.58 12.59
C PHE A 657 7.00 46.68 14.03
N GLN A 658 7.72 47.37 14.92
CA GLN A 658 7.55 47.23 16.37
C GLN A 658 6.37 47.99 17.00
N ALA A 659 5.23 48.15 16.32
CA ALA A 659 4.09 48.90 16.90
C ALA A 659 2.75 48.15 16.94
N SER A 660 2.67 46.90 16.47
CA SER A 660 1.39 46.17 16.47
C SER A 660 1.56 44.74 16.93
N SER A 661 0.93 44.38 18.05
CA SER A 661 0.60 42.97 18.29
C SER A 661 -0.54 42.58 17.35
N VAL A 662 -0.41 41.44 16.68
CA VAL A 662 -1.51 40.85 15.91
C VAL A 662 -2.29 39.97 16.87
N SER A 663 -3.57 40.25 17.02
CA SER A 663 -4.45 39.38 17.79
C SER A 663 -4.81 38.19 16.93
N TRP A 664 -4.50 36.99 17.42
CA TRP A 664 -4.88 35.72 16.83
C TRP A 664 -5.93 35.07 17.68
N SER A 665 -6.85 34.35 17.05
CA SER A 665 -7.83 33.52 17.73
C SER A 665 -7.81 32.14 17.08
N PHE A 666 -7.80 31.09 17.89
CA PHE A 666 -7.87 29.73 17.37
C PHE A 666 -8.88 28.90 18.17
N VAL A 667 -9.40 27.86 17.52
CA VAL A 667 -10.50 27.04 18.02
C VAL A 667 -10.36 25.61 17.50
N TYR A 668 -10.65 24.63 18.36
CA TYR A 668 -10.79 23.23 17.97
C TYR A 668 -12.23 22.97 17.50
N LEU A 669 -12.37 22.37 16.33
CA LEU A 669 -13.65 22.17 15.64
C LEU A 669 -13.87 20.66 15.41
N PRO A 670 -14.46 19.94 16.38
CA PRO A 670 -14.62 18.48 16.31
C PRO A 670 -15.67 18.01 15.31
N THR A 671 -16.64 18.87 14.95
CA THR A 671 -17.80 18.51 14.13
C THR A 671 -18.06 19.53 13.02
N ILE A 672 -18.76 19.11 11.95
CA ILE A 672 -19.18 20.02 10.88
C ILE A 672 -20.04 21.18 11.41
N GLN A 673 -20.90 20.90 12.39
CA GLN A 673 -21.74 21.92 13.03
C GLN A 673 -20.88 22.94 13.78
N SER A 674 -19.88 22.49 14.55
CA SER A 674 -18.96 23.41 15.23
C SER A 674 -18.21 24.28 14.23
N CYS A 675 -17.76 23.73 13.10
CA CYS A 675 -17.10 24.49 12.06
C CYS A 675 -17.97 25.64 11.52
N TRP A 676 -19.23 25.35 11.18
CA TRP A 676 -20.15 26.37 10.66
C TRP A 676 -20.54 27.42 11.70
N ASN A 677 -20.75 27.00 12.96
CA ASN A 677 -21.07 27.92 14.06
C ASN A 677 -19.97 28.97 14.26
N TYR A 678 -18.72 28.60 13.99
CA TYR A 678 -17.55 29.45 14.12
C TYR A 678 -17.18 30.20 12.82
N GLY A 679 -18.00 30.08 11.77
CA GLY A 679 -17.86 30.83 10.51
C GLY A 679 -16.87 30.22 9.50
N PHE A 680 -16.42 28.98 9.71
CA PHE A 680 -15.55 28.27 8.79
C PHE A 680 -16.36 27.46 7.77
N SER A 681 -15.87 27.38 6.52
CA SER A 681 -16.46 26.51 5.49
C SER A 681 -15.84 25.12 5.59
N CYS A 682 -16.64 24.07 5.86
CA CYS A 682 -16.17 22.69 5.98
C CYS A 682 -17.05 21.68 5.23
N SER A 683 -16.43 20.62 4.73
CA SER A 683 -17.11 19.42 4.19
C SER A 683 -17.42 18.40 5.31
N SER A 684 -18.17 17.34 5.01
CA SER A 684 -18.44 16.24 5.95
C SER A 684 -17.18 15.49 6.38
N ASP A 685 -16.14 15.52 5.54
CA ASP A 685 -14.95 14.71 5.70
C ASP A 685 -13.81 15.50 6.39
N ASP A 686 -13.94 16.83 6.49
CA ASP A 686 -12.89 17.70 7.06
C ASP A 686 -12.71 17.56 8.59
N PRO A 687 -13.75 17.63 9.45
CA PRO A 687 -13.55 17.66 10.91
C PRO A 687 -13.05 16.30 11.43
N PRO A 688 -12.26 16.24 12.52
CA PRO A 688 -11.87 17.34 13.39
C PRO A 688 -10.73 18.17 12.79
N LEU A 689 -10.77 19.48 13.03
CA LEU A 689 -9.75 20.42 12.56
C LEU A 689 -9.53 21.57 13.54
N LEU A 690 -8.45 22.33 13.34
CA LEU A 690 -8.20 23.60 14.03
C LEU A 690 -8.55 24.76 13.11
N GLY A 691 -9.39 25.67 13.59
CA GLY A 691 -9.64 26.96 12.98
C GLY A 691 -8.70 28.02 13.55
N LEU A 692 -8.15 28.86 12.68
CA LEU A 692 -7.30 29.99 13.06
C LEU A 692 -7.82 31.27 12.39
N SER A 693 -7.84 32.38 13.11
CA SER A 693 -8.19 33.69 12.58
C SER A 693 -7.27 34.75 13.18
N LYS A 694 -7.18 35.90 12.50
CA LYS A 694 -6.41 37.06 12.95
C LYS A 694 -7.22 38.34 12.86
N SER A 695 -6.82 39.37 13.61
CA SER A 695 -7.38 40.71 13.50
C SER A 695 -7.20 41.28 12.08
N SER A 696 -8.17 42.06 11.61
CA SER A 696 -8.27 42.56 10.23
C SER A 696 -7.15 43.52 9.78
N TYR A 697 -6.40 44.11 10.71
CA TYR A 697 -5.27 44.98 10.38
C TYR A 697 -3.94 44.20 10.45
N SER A 698 -3.39 43.87 9.28
CA SER A 698 -2.02 43.37 9.15
C SER A 698 -1.33 44.08 7.99
N ASN A 699 -0.07 44.46 8.15
CA ASN A 699 0.73 45.05 7.08
C ASN A 699 0.78 44.07 5.88
N PRO A 700 0.39 44.49 4.66
CA PRO A 700 0.37 43.62 3.48
C PRO A 700 1.75 43.08 3.09
N THR A 701 2.85 43.65 3.61
CA THR A 701 4.20 43.18 3.34
C THR A 701 4.62 41.95 4.17
N ILE A 702 3.76 41.47 5.08
CA ILE A 702 4.05 40.35 5.99
C ILE A 702 3.08 39.18 5.72
N GLY A 703 3.62 38.07 5.24
CA GLY A 703 2.95 36.78 5.13
C GLY A 703 3.09 35.94 6.41
N TYR A 704 2.29 34.89 6.53
CA TYR A 704 2.32 33.97 7.68
C TYR A 704 2.23 32.51 7.23
N GLU A 705 3.14 31.67 7.71
CA GLU A 705 3.17 30.23 7.48
C GLU A 705 2.87 29.47 8.78
N ASN A 706 1.60 29.50 9.20
CA ASN A 706 1.20 28.95 10.49
C ASN A 706 1.22 27.41 10.48
N LYS A 707 1.61 26.82 11.60
CA LYS A 707 1.57 25.36 11.81
C LYS A 707 0.78 25.00 13.06
N ALA A 708 0.12 23.85 13.00
CA ALA A 708 -0.47 23.20 14.15
C ALA A 708 0.46 22.05 14.59
N LEU A 709 0.75 21.99 15.88
CA LEU A 709 1.51 20.94 16.54
C LEU A 709 0.53 20.13 17.38
N MET A 710 0.51 18.82 17.15
CA MET A 710 -0.38 17.88 17.83
C MET A 710 0.43 17.20 18.93
N LEU A 711 0.00 17.32 20.18
CA LEU A 711 0.76 16.79 21.31
C LEU A 711 0.08 15.58 21.94
N CYS A 712 0.88 14.58 22.33
CA CYS A 712 0.42 13.43 23.11
C CYS A 712 0.98 13.49 24.54
N GLY A 713 0.17 13.13 25.53
CA GLY A 713 0.57 13.07 26.94
C GLY A 713 1.16 14.37 27.50
N GLY A 714 0.90 15.51 26.84
CA GLY A 714 1.50 16.82 27.15
C GLY A 714 3.00 16.96 26.87
N ASN A 715 3.67 15.93 26.32
CA ASN A 715 5.13 15.82 26.40
C ASN A 715 5.84 15.85 25.05
N PHE A 716 5.28 15.25 23.99
CA PHE A 716 5.92 15.20 22.68
C PHE A 716 4.97 15.59 21.54
N VAL A 717 5.54 16.14 20.49
CA VAL A 717 4.87 16.50 19.23
C VAL A 717 4.81 15.26 18.35
N ALA A 718 3.58 14.86 18.05
CA ALA A 718 3.24 13.64 17.34
C ALA A 718 2.97 13.88 15.85
N ASP A 719 2.45 15.06 15.53
CA ASP A 719 2.25 15.51 14.15
C ASP A 719 2.41 17.03 14.06
N VAL A 720 2.79 17.51 12.88
CA VAL A 720 2.83 18.92 12.53
C VAL A 720 2.15 19.11 11.19
N THR A 721 1.06 19.88 11.18
CA THR A 721 0.26 20.12 9.97
C THR A 721 0.19 21.60 9.62
N ASN A 722 0.09 21.88 8.32
CA ASN A 722 -0.08 23.24 7.79
C ASN A 722 -1.51 23.74 7.97
N PHE A 723 -1.66 25.05 8.10
CA PHE A 723 -2.95 25.68 7.87
C PHE A 723 -3.18 25.88 6.36
N GLU A 724 -4.18 25.23 5.81
CA GLU A 724 -4.71 25.48 4.46
C GLU A 724 -5.73 26.62 4.56
N GLY A 725 -5.30 27.83 4.21
CA GLY A 725 -6.02 29.05 4.52
C GLY A 725 -6.09 29.27 6.02
N TRP A 726 -7.27 29.04 6.61
CA TRP A 726 -7.56 29.28 8.02
C TRP A 726 -7.87 28.00 8.80
N LYS A 727 -7.64 26.82 8.20
CA LYS A 727 -7.97 25.51 8.77
C LYS A 727 -6.76 24.58 8.74
N ALA A 728 -6.55 23.78 9.79
CA ALA A 728 -5.58 22.68 9.80
C ALA A 728 -6.28 21.38 10.16
N LEU A 729 -6.22 20.38 9.28
CA LEU A 729 -6.81 19.06 9.52
C LEU A 729 -6.08 18.34 10.66
N ILE A 730 -6.83 17.64 11.51
CA ILE A 730 -6.24 16.83 12.58
C ILE A 730 -6.23 15.36 12.13
N PRO A 731 -5.05 14.72 12.04
CA PRO A 731 -4.96 13.32 11.65
C PRO A 731 -5.56 12.39 12.71
N GLY A 732 -5.72 11.11 12.38
CA GLY A 732 -6.10 10.11 13.39
C GLY A 732 -4.95 9.88 14.37
N ALA A 733 -5.18 10.00 15.69
CA ALA A 733 -4.16 9.75 16.70
C ALA A 733 -3.68 8.28 16.73
N LEU A 734 -4.52 7.36 16.23
CA LEU A 734 -4.19 5.97 15.90
C LEU A 734 -4.56 5.72 14.43
N GLY A 735 -3.76 4.92 13.72
CA GLY A 735 -3.96 4.58 12.31
C GLY A 735 -5.11 3.61 12.02
N THR A 736 -6.17 3.64 12.82
CA THR A 736 -7.30 2.69 12.78
C THR A 736 -8.51 3.21 12.00
N ASN A 737 -8.54 4.48 11.62
CA ASN A 737 -9.64 5.07 10.87
C ASN A 737 -9.32 5.12 9.36
N SER A 738 -9.94 4.25 8.56
CA SER A 738 -9.65 4.04 7.14
C SER A 738 -9.89 5.25 6.23
N SER A 739 -10.59 6.28 6.71
CA SER A 739 -10.89 7.50 5.96
C SER A 739 -9.91 8.66 6.20
N ARG A 740 -9.02 8.56 7.20
CA ARG A 740 -8.11 9.66 7.56
C ARG A 740 -6.65 9.24 7.59
N ARG A 741 -5.77 10.19 7.28
CA ARG A 741 -4.33 10.05 7.46
C ARG A 741 -4.04 9.83 8.95
N ALA A 742 -3.31 8.76 9.27
CA ALA A 742 -2.80 8.52 10.61
C ALA A 742 -1.73 9.55 10.98
N SER A 743 -1.63 9.88 12.27
CA SER A 743 -0.52 10.64 12.83
C SER A 743 0.79 9.99 12.42
N PHE A 744 1.77 10.80 12.03
CA PHE A 744 3.07 10.26 11.62
C PHE A 744 3.78 9.54 12.78
N PHE A 745 3.65 10.06 14.00
CA PHE A 745 4.01 9.37 15.24
C PHE A 745 2.74 9.12 16.07
N PRO A 746 2.33 7.87 16.32
CA PRO A 746 1.07 7.59 16.99
C PRO A 746 1.13 7.97 18.48
N CYS A 747 -0.02 8.38 19.03
CA CYS A 747 -0.13 8.61 20.47
C CYS A 747 -0.32 7.27 21.19
N PRO A 748 0.46 6.96 22.24
CA PRO A 748 0.25 5.75 23.05
C PRO A 748 -1.14 5.69 23.70
N ALA A 749 -1.67 6.84 24.13
CA ALA A 749 -3.00 6.98 24.72
C ALA A 749 -4.15 6.97 23.69
N GLY A 750 -3.83 6.82 22.40
CA GLY A 750 -4.80 6.74 21.32
C GLY A 750 -5.53 8.04 20.96
N SER A 751 -5.21 9.15 21.63
CA SER A 751 -5.79 10.48 21.43
C SER A 751 -4.75 11.57 21.65
N PHE A 752 -4.91 12.71 20.97
CA PHE A 752 -4.11 13.91 21.24
C PHE A 752 -4.58 14.57 22.55
N SER A 753 -3.62 14.95 23.40
CA SER A 753 -3.91 15.60 24.69
C SER A 753 -4.11 17.11 24.57
N SER A 754 -3.43 17.73 23.62
CA SER A 754 -3.44 19.18 23.40
C SER A 754 -2.96 19.52 22.00
N PHE A 755 -3.26 20.75 21.59
CA PHE A 755 -2.85 21.32 20.30
C PHE A 755 -2.14 22.64 20.54
N GLN A 756 -1.05 22.90 19.82
CA GLN A 756 -0.34 24.16 19.88
C GLN A 756 -0.24 24.76 18.47
N VAL A 757 -0.58 26.04 18.34
CA VAL A 757 -0.45 26.78 17.08
C VAL A 757 0.83 27.59 17.14
N ALA A 758 1.74 27.38 16.19
CA ALA A 758 2.94 28.18 16.00
C ALA A 758 2.76 29.13 14.81
N ILE A 759 2.94 30.43 15.06
CA ILE A 759 2.81 31.49 14.06
C ILE A 759 4.19 31.81 13.48
N ARG A 760 4.38 31.62 12.17
CA ARG A 760 5.65 31.92 11.48
C ARG A 760 5.48 33.05 10.47
N PRO A 761 5.72 34.32 10.86
CA PRO A 761 5.75 35.43 9.92
C PRO A 761 6.93 35.30 8.94
N PHE A 762 6.71 35.71 7.69
CA PHE A 762 7.74 35.87 6.66
C PHE A 762 7.44 37.11 5.81
N TYR A 763 8.41 37.56 5.01
CA TYR A 763 8.29 38.77 4.21
C TYR A 763 7.96 38.49 2.76
N LEU A 764 7.05 39.28 2.20
CA LEU A 764 6.74 39.24 0.77
C LEU A 764 7.69 40.20 0.04
N THR A 765 8.55 39.65 -0.81
CA THR A 765 9.58 40.41 -1.55
C THR A 765 9.03 41.17 -2.77
N ASN A 766 7.74 40.98 -3.11
CA ASN A 766 7.16 41.45 -4.37
C ASN A 766 5.92 42.35 -4.17
N CYS A 767 5.97 43.25 -3.19
CA CYS A 767 4.92 44.26 -3.02
C CYS A 767 5.08 45.41 -4.03
N THR A 768 4.88 45.15 -5.31
CA THR A 768 4.29 46.19 -6.18
C THR A 768 2.84 46.31 -5.70
N GLY A 769 2.47 47.44 -5.09
CA GLY A 769 1.18 47.65 -4.42
C GLY A 769 -0.04 47.50 -5.32
N VAL A 770 -0.38 46.26 -5.65
CA VAL A 770 -1.61 45.83 -6.32
C VAL A 770 -1.97 44.45 -5.75
N ASP A 771 -2.73 44.47 -4.66
CA ASP A 771 -3.81 43.52 -4.36
C ASP A 771 -4.87 44.26 -3.53
#